data_AF-A0A1B7TA06-F1
#
_entry.id   AF-A0A1B7TA06-F1
#
_cell.length_a   1.000
_cell.length_b   1.000
_cell.length_c   1.000
_cell.angle_alpha   90.00
_cell.angle_beta   90.00
_cell.angle_gamma   90.00
#
_symmetry.space_group_name_H-M   'P 1'
#
loop_
_entity.id
_entity.type
_entity.pdbx_description
1 polymer ?
#
loop_
_entity_poly.entity_id
_entity_poly.type
_entity_poly.pdbx_seq_one_letter_code
_entity_poly.pdbx_strand_id
1 'polypeptide(L)'
;MSSNSNFKHGRKELRHGIKKIGERRKRFDETNKKQSKKPRYNKINLVSEPEEEESEENEEEDDDFGNEDYKTKEKIYSSLLKLIKNDDEDINQDLDEDSDLEDLQDDEIELQNKSKKTSSEIKNGESSDDDEKKEDELVNDIDSDADDESNKVHDYYRIQFDNYNEQEITKLNEQKGKCKFNMVKYPLLNDDSELTEDTGISNSMVYMKPKLNFDDNKLDVPELYHNLSSYQYKQKLKLQNPEMFQSDYNFTNLQKNIIDPVNQYKDVLYTYQDHKHEKEYRDIYTLHILNHLFKTRDKILKNNYKLSQKNEEAKNKDENEVEVDENDDSFKDQGYNRTKCMIVLPTRQVCYDVLTNLIEKSGIDQVDKINKFKDQFNIDDDDYSLDKLSTKDDDFKHLFKGNTNDFFIVGVKVTRKTLRLYSALDSSDLVLCSPLGLKLLLESYSKPKNDPSKDADEDGDAKKLNEQLGIKGKQNKNSKFQKGSRGKKNTDDFLSSLEIVVLDQFQTFEYQNSTNVLNIMKTNLNNLPQEQTSDMDFGRIKYYYLDNLQYLFRQTLIFTKNLTVNSNLVFNNYCFNRNGRFKNLIRLNDLKYTVLNYLKLYNNMLNLKFQRFETSKDPQQMIISEPDFRFKFFISSILPNLIKNESNGVLIYIPDYTDFLRLKNYIGKNTSLLVDDLNEYSSVPKITKTRNFFKLTSEKSPTVRGSKKINVLLYTERLHYYRKYDIKGIKQLIFYKPPTDHKYFQDFMKMMIKYNLNFNKQINDGANSDDSDNDDDVLMEDLVVRSIYSKLDSLYMNRIVGNKNLGILMSGSNDVYEF
;
A
#
# COMPACT_ATOMS: atom_id res chain seq x y z
N MET A 1 2.36 -29.81 -61.96
CA MET A 1 1.08 -29.95 -62.71
C MET A 1 0.05 -29.15 -61.92
N SER A 2 -0.18 -27.87 -62.24
CA SER A 2 -1.25 -27.38 -63.14
C SER A 2 -2.61 -28.00 -62.77
N SER A 3 -3.66 -27.26 -62.40
CA SER A 3 -4.22 -26.12 -63.14
C SER A 3 -5.38 -25.44 -62.40
N ASN A 4 -5.45 -24.11 -62.57
CA ASN A 4 -6.60 -23.22 -62.41
C ASN A 4 -7.89 -23.69 -63.14
N SER A 5 -9.06 -23.23 -62.68
CA SER A 5 -10.08 -22.67 -63.59
C SER A 5 -11.13 -21.80 -62.89
N ASN A 6 -11.12 -20.51 -63.24
CA ASN A 6 -12.22 -19.54 -63.16
C ASN A 6 -13.48 -20.04 -63.90
N PHE A 7 -14.69 -19.61 -63.48
CA PHE A 7 -15.77 -19.27 -64.42
C PHE A 7 -16.74 -18.19 -63.89
N LYS A 8 -17.17 -17.34 -64.83
CA LYS A 8 -17.90 -16.08 -64.71
C LYS A 8 -19.44 -16.24 -64.75
N HIS A 9 -20.13 -15.30 -64.09
CA HIS A 9 -21.31 -14.50 -64.50
C HIS A 9 -22.60 -15.18 -65.04
N GLY A 10 -23.75 -14.75 -64.49
CA GLY A 10 -25.08 -14.87 -65.11
C GLY A 10 -26.11 -13.88 -64.52
N ARG A 11 -26.64 -13.00 -65.38
CA ARG A 11 -27.61 -11.90 -65.16
C ARG A 11 -29.08 -12.39 -65.03
N LYS A 12 -29.93 -11.60 -64.35
CA LYS A 12 -31.36 -11.29 -64.68
C LYS A 12 -31.68 -9.87 -64.14
N GLU A 13 -31.93 -8.83 -64.97
CA GLU A 13 -33.24 -8.39 -65.54
C GLU A 13 -34.28 -8.05 -64.44
N LEU A 14 -34.96 -6.89 -64.30
CA LEU A 14 -35.61 -5.98 -65.27
C LEU A 14 -35.90 -4.54 -64.70
N ARG A 15 -35.83 -3.55 -65.62
CA ARG A 15 -36.74 -2.41 -65.95
C ARG A 15 -37.12 -1.23 -65.01
N HIS A 16 -36.79 -0.03 -65.55
CA HIS A 16 -37.57 1.23 -65.73
C HIS A 16 -37.82 2.13 -64.48
N GLY A 17 -37.60 3.46 -64.47
CA GLY A 17 -37.11 4.43 -65.46
C GLY A 17 -37.24 5.90 -64.94
N ILE A 18 -36.47 6.82 -65.55
CA ILE A 18 -36.76 8.26 -65.81
C ILE A 18 -36.93 9.17 -64.55
N LYS A 19 -36.10 10.19 -64.25
CA LYS A 19 -35.93 11.46 -64.99
C LYS A 19 -34.78 12.33 -64.40
N LYS A 20 -34.38 13.30 -65.21
CA LYS A 20 -33.18 14.16 -65.25
C LYS A 20 -33.20 15.46 -64.39
N ILE A 21 -31.98 15.93 -64.06
CA ILE A 21 -31.42 17.31 -64.14
C ILE A 21 -31.67 18.35 -63.01
N GLY A 22 -30.56 18.99 -62.58
CA GLY A 22 -30.45 20.39 -62.11
C GLY A 22 -29.56 20.57 -60.86
N GLU A 23 -28.23 20.58 -60.91
CA GLU A 23 -27.31 21.71 -61.24
C GLU A 23 -27.56 23.05 -60.51
N ARG A 24 -26.73 23.41 -59.50
CA ARG A 24 -25.68 24.48 -59.58
C ARG A 24 -25.16 25.05 -58.24
N ARG A 25 -23.81 25.16 -58.24
CA ARG A 25 -22.80 25.95 -57.49
C ARG A 25 -23.19 27.32 -56.88
N LYS A 26 -22.53 27.67 -55.75
CA LYS A 26 -21.52 28.75 -55.48
C LYS A 26 -21.57 29.12 -53.97
N ARG A 27 -20.49 29.10 -53.15
CA ARG A 27 -19.25 29.93 -53.01
C ARG A 27 -19.46 31.37 -52.45
N PHE A 28 -18.72 31.67 -51.37
CA PHE A 28 -18.41 32.96 -50.70
C PHE A 28 -19.60 33.58 -49.90
N ASP A 29 -19.45 34.22 -48.74
CA ASP A 29 -18.34 35.01 -48.18
C ASP A 29 -18.44 35.23 -46.64
N GLU A 30 -17.41 35.85 -46.09
CA GLU A 30 -17.07 36.18 -44.70
C GLU A 30 -18.06 37.04 -43.87
N THR A 31 -17.93 36.93 -42.53
CA THR A 31 -17.74 38.02 -41.52
C THR A 31 -18.64 38.01 -40.28
N ASN A 32 -17.95 38.19 -39.13
CA ASN A 32 -18.30 38.97 -37.93
C ASN A 32 -19.26 38.43 -36.83
N LYS A 33 -18.60 38.21 -35.67
CA LYS A 33 -18.84 38.81 -34.34
C LYS A 33 -20.08 38.42 -33.49
N LYS A 34 -19.70 37.93 -32.30
CA LYS A 34 -20.12 38.32 -30.94
C LYS A 34 -21.48 37.84 -30.39
N GLN A 35 -21.32 37.14 -29.26
CA GLN A 35 -22.02 37.32 -27.98
C GLN A 35 -23.47 36.84 -27.81
N SER A 36 -23.55 35.81 -26.95
CA SER A 36 -24.31 35.83 -25.69
C SER A 36 -25.74 35.25 -25.65
N LYS A 37 -25.97 34.59 -24.52
CA LYS A 37 -27.22 34.34 -23.77
C LYS A 37 -28.02 33.07 -24.07
N LYS A 38 -28.11 32.25 -23.00
CA LYS A 38 -29.20 31.32 -22.67
C LYS A 38 -30.57 32.00 -22.72
N PRO A 39 -31.66 31.24 -22.92
CA PRO A 39 -32.67 31.06 -21.85
C PRO A 39 -33.17 29.58 -21.77
N ARG A 40 -33.44 28.99 -20.60
CA ARG A 40 -34.60 29.07 -19.68
C ARG A 40 -35.88 28.33 -20.15
N TYR A 41 -36.13 27.19 -19.49
CA TYR A 41 -37.38 26.55 -18.99
C TYR A 41 -38.78 26.83 -19.59
N ASN A 42 -39.57 25.75 -19.74
CA ASN A 42 -40.99 25.51 -19.34
C ASN A 42 -41.23 23.98 -19.39
N LYS A 43 -41.67 23.19 -18.39
CA LYS A 43 -42.79 23.17 -17.41
C LYS A 43 -44.09 22.53 -17.96
N ILE A 44 -44.79 21.73 -17.10
CA ILE A 44 -46.24 21.33 -17.04
C ILE A 44 -46.56 19.91 -17.62
N ASN A 45 -47.34 18.96 -17.05
CA ASN A 45 -48.20 18.77 -15.83
C ASN A 45 -48.62 17.25 -15.75
N LEU A 46 -48.70 16.56 -14.59
CA LEU A 46 -49.76 16.34 -13.55
C LEU A 46 -50.56 15.02 -13.63
N VAL A 47 -51.03 14.60 -12.43
CA VAL A 47 -52.19 13.75 -12.03
C VAL A 47 -51.74 12.45 -11.30
N SER A 48 -52.22 11.99 -10.13
CA SER A 48 -52.77 12.53 -8.85
C SER A 48 -53.04 11.32 -7.91
N GLU A 49 -52.67 11.42 -6.62
CA GLU A 49 -53.22 10.90 -5.33
C GLU A 49 -54.29 9.77 -5.25
N PRO A 50 -54.42 9.00 -4.12
CA PRO A 50 -54.51 9.55 -2.74
C PRO A 50 -53.86 8.78 -1.56
N GLU A 51 -53.85 9.50 -0.44
CA GLU A 51 -53.45 9.19 0.94
C GLU A 51 -54.46 8.33 1.72
N GLU A 52 -53.99 7.61 2.74
CA GLU A 52 -54.75 7.30 3.97
C GLU A 52 -53.83 7.58 5.18
N GLU A 53 -54.28 8.50 6.05
CA GLU A 53 -53.74 8.80 7.37
C GLU A 53 -54.37 7.87 8.40
N GLU A 54 -53.59 7.33 9.35
CA GLU A 54 -54.06 7.10 10.71
C GLU A 54 -52.96 7.49 11.71
N SER A 55 -53.36 8.34 12.64
CA SER A 55 -52.63 8.96 13.74
C SER A 55 -52.64 8.06 14.97
N GLU A 56 -51.50 7.87 15.64
CA GLU A 56 -51.48 7.60 17.09
C GLU A 56 -50.36 8.37 17.78
N GLU A 57 -50.66 8.75 19.01
CA GLU A 57 -50.11 9.84 19.80
C GLU A 57 -48.75 9.50 20.46
N ASN A 58 -48.02 10.56 20.81
CA ASN A 58 -46.74 10.49 21.52
C ASN A 58 -46.89 9.92 22.93
N GLU A 59 -45.97 9.04 23.33
CA GLU A 59 -45.41 9.05 24.69
C GLU A 59 -43.91 9.33 24.57
N GLU A 60 -43.51 10.49 25.10
CA GLU A 60 -42.13 10.91 25.27
C GLU A 60 -41.52 10.16 26.46
N GLU A 61 -40.56 9.29 26.21
CA GLU A 61 -39.54 8.94 27.21
C GLU A 61 -38.21 9.55 26.74
N ASP A 62 -37.85 10.65 27.40
CA ASP A 62 -36.56 11.32 27.33
C ASP A 62 -35.47 10.39 27.89
N ASP A 63 -34.56 9.92 27.03
CA ASP A 63 -33.14 9.69 27.35
C ASP A 63 -32.35 9.31 26.08
N ASP A 64 -31.99 10.29 25.23
CA ASP A 64 -30.97 10.09 24.17
C ASP A 64 -30.04 11.31 24.05
N PHE A 65 -29.13 11.43 25.01
CA PHE A 65 -27.91 12.23 24.86
C PHE A 65 -26.71 11.30 24.70
N GLY A 66 -26.71 10.43 23.66
CA GLY A 66 -25.56 9.58 23.35
C GLY A 66 -25.41 9.16 21.88
N ASN A 67 -26.50 9.05 21.09
CA ASN A 67 -26.45 8.37 19.78
C ASN A 67 -25.98 9.18 18.57
N GLU A 68 -25.78 10.49 18.65
CA GLU A 68 -25.46 11.29 17.45
C GLU A 68 -24.04 11.02 16.90
N ASP A 69 -23.07 10.73 17.77
CA ASP A 69 -21.67 10.55 17.38
C ASP A 69 -21.44 9.17 16.72
N TYR A 70 -22.08 8.10 17.22
CA TYR A 70 -22.08 6.76 16.58
C TYR A 70 -22.70 6.79 15.18
N LYS A 71 -23.88 7.42 15.05
CA LYS A 71 -24.54 7.63 13.74
C LYS A 71 -23.66 8.44 12.79
N THR A 72 -22.81 9.35 13.30
CA THR A 72 -21.90 10.16 12.46
C THR A 72 -20.72 9.33 11.94
N LYS A 73 -20.07 8.51 12.79
CA LYS A 73 -18.96 7.64 12.37
C LYS A 73 -19.42 6.57 11.36
N GLU A 74 -20.58 5.96 11.56
CA GLU A 74 -21.18 5.03 10.60
C GLU A 74 -21.52 5.70 9.26
N LYS A 75 -22.02 6.94 9.29
CA LYS A 75 -22.27 7.73 8.07
C LYS A 75 -20.97 8.03 7.31
N ILE A 76 -19.86 8.29 7.99
CA ILE A 76 -18.55 8.53 7.35
C ILE A 76 -18.01 7.25 6.75
N TYR A 77 -17.99 6.15 7.51
CA TYR A 77 -17.54 4.85 7.01
C TYR A 77 -18.40 4.38 5.82
N SER A 78 -19.73 4.53 5.91
CA SER A 78 -20.61 4.22 4.78
C SER A 78 -20.43 5.18 3.58
N SER A 79 -20.08 6.45 3.80
CA SER A 79 -19.73 7.38 2.72
C SER A 79 -18.40 7.03 2.06
N LEU A 80 -17.41 6.56 2.84
CA LEU A 80 -16.16 6.03 2.30
C LEU A 80 -16.41 4.76 1.50
N LEU A 81 -17.26 3.85 2.00
CA LEU A 81 -17.69 2.68 1.25
C LEU A 81 -18.46 3.03 -0.04
N LYS A 82 -19.12 4.20 -0.09
CA LYS A 82 -19.73 4.72 -1.33
C LYS A 82 -18.69 5.31 -2.27
N LEU A 83 -17.70 6.05 -1.78
CA LEU A 83 -16.57 6.52 -2.60
C LEU A 83 -15.81 5.33 -3.21
N ILE A 84 -15.54 4.30 -2.42
CA ILE A 84 -14.96 3.04 -2.87
C ILE A 84 -15.76 2.43 -4.02
N LYS A 85 -17.10 2.52 -4.00
CA LYS A 85 -17.98 2.04 -5.08
C LYS A 85 -17.99 2.96 -6.31
N ASN A 86 -17.95 4.28 -6.11
CA ASN A 86 -17.97 5.23 -7.22
C ASN A 86 -16.65 5.25 -7.99
N ASP A 87 -15.51 5.08 -7.30
CA ASP A 87 -14.22 4.88 -7.97
C ASP A 87 -14.25 3.65 -8.89
N ASP A 88 -15.02 2.62 -8.53
CA ASP A 88 -15.22 1.43 -9.37
C ASP A 88 -16.11 1.71 -10.61
N GLU A 89 -16.96 2.76 -10.59
CA GLU A 89 -17.74 3.21 -11.76
C GLU A 89 -16.94 4.11 -12.70
N ASP A 90 -16.08 4.99 -12.16
CA ASP A 90 -15.23 5.90 -12.95
C ASP A 90 -14.11 5.12 -13.69
N ILE A 91 -13.56 4.05 -13.09
CA ILE A 91 -12.61 3.15 -13.77
C ILE A 91 -13.27 2.47 -14.99
N ASN A 92 -14.55 2.13 -14.92
CA ASN A 92 -15.25 1.53 -16.07
C ASN A 92 -15.51 2.55 -17.19
N GLN A 93 -15.63 3.85 -16.90
CA GLN A 93 -15.74 4.89 -17.93
C GLN A 93 -14.39 5.29 -18.54
N ASP A 94 -13.32 5.30 -17.74
CA ASP A 94 -11.97 5.63 -18.23
C ASP A 94 -11.32 4.47 -19.03
N LEU A 95 -11.84 3.24 -18.93
CA LEU A 95 -11.41 2.09 -19.73
C LEU A 95 -12.02 2.04 -21.14
N ASP A 96 -13.11 2.79 -21.39
CA ASP A 96 -13.76 2.86 -22.71
C ASP A 96 -13.08 3.89 -23.66
N GLU A 97 -12.20 4.76 -23.16
CA GLU A 97 -11.50 5.78 -23.98
C GLU A 97 -10.18 5.30 -24.60
N ASP A 98 -9.69 4.09 -24.27
CA ASP A 98 -8.49 3.50 -24.86
C ASP A 98 -8.83 2.59 -26.07
N SER A 99 -9.35 3.18 -27.15
CA SER A 99 -9.41 2.54 -28.47
C SER A 99 -8.91 3.46 -29.60
N ASP A 100 -7.63 3.31 -29.97
CA ASP A 100 -7.09 3.92 -31.18
C ASP A 100 -7.57 3.15 -32.43
N LEU A 101 -8.54 3.75 -33.13
CA LEU A 101 -8.69 3.88 -34.59
C LEU A 101 -7.96 2.86 -35.50
N GLU A 102 -8.71 1.87 -36.02
CA GLU A 102 -9.00 1.61 -37.44
C GLU A 102 -9.72 0.25 -37.59
N ASP A 103 -11.07 0.25 -37.64
CA ASP A 103 -11.88 -0.32 -38.73
C ASP A 103 -13.39 -0.27 -38.38
N LEU A 104 -14.20 -0.02 -39.40
CA LEU A 104 -15.62 0.35 -39.35
C LEU A 104 -16.59 -0.85 -39.27
N GLN A 105 -17.68 -0.58 -38.56
CA GLN A 105 -19.08 -1.02 -38.76
C GLN A 105 -19.58 -2.33 -38.16
N ASP A 106 -20.75 -2.13 -37.52
CA ASP A 106 -21.81 -3.07 -37.12
C ASP A 106 -21.56 -3.89 -35.85
N ASP A 107 -22.01 -3.35 -34.70
CA ASP A 107 -22.97 -4.01 -33.79
C ASP A 107 -23.18 -3.19 -32.50
N GLU A 108 -23.68 -1.95 -32.63
CA GLU A 108 -24.41 -1.28 -31.54
C GLU A 108 -25.90 -1.58 -31.72
N ILE A 109 -26.47 -2.41 -30.84
CA ILE A 109 -27.85 -2.41 -30.29
C ILE A 109 -28.06 -3.79 -29.63
N GLU A 110 -27.55 -4.04 -28.41
CA GLU A 110 -28.18 -5.02 -27.50
C GLU A 110 -27.73 -5.04 -26.01
N LEU A 111 -27.14 -3.97 -25.45
CA LEU A 111 -26.69 -4.00 -24.03
C LEU A 111 -27.31 -2.95 -23.09
N GLN A 112 -28.23 -2.10 -23.56
CA GLN A 112 -28.87 -1.09 -22.70
C GLN A 112 -30.13 -1.56 -21.92
N ASN A 113 -30.52 -2.84 -21.98
CA ASN A 113 -31.79 -3.30 -21.39
C ASN A 113 -31.69 -4.24 -20.17
N LYS A 114 -30.50 -4.45 -19.56
CA LYS A 114 -30.37 -5.29 -18.35
C LYS A 114 -29.98 -4.59 -17.05
N SER A 115 -29.63 -3.30 -17.07
CA SER A 115 -29.21 -2.54 -15.87
C SER A 115 -30.33 -1.72 -15.20
N LYS A 116 -31.59 -2.18 -15.24
CA LYS A 116 -32.73 -1.51 -14.58
C LYS A 116 -33.57 -2.38 -13.64
N LYS A 117 -33.04 -3.49 -13.14
CA LYS A 117 -33.75 -4.33 -12.16
C LYS A 117 -32.82 -4.89 -11.06
N THR A 118 -32.23 -3.99 -10.26
CA THR A 118 -31.69 -4.33 -8.93
C THR A 118 -31.57 -3.05 -8.10
N SER A 119 -32.70 -2.36 -7.89
CA SER A 119 -32.77 -1.20 -7.00
C SER A 119 -34.10 -1.18 -6.26
N SER A 120 -34.34 -2.21 -5.45
CA SER A 120 -35.39 -2.23 -4.44
C SER A 120 -35.22 -3.45 -3.57
N GLU A 121 -34.38 -3.34 -2.54
CA GLU A 121 -34.50 -4.06 -1.25
C GLU A 121 -33.30 -3.67 -0.38
N ILE A 122 -33.42 -2.50 0.26
CA ILE A 122 -32.67 -2.19 1.48
C ILE A 122 -33.73 -1.83 2.51
N LYS A 123 -34.18 -2.83 3.25
CA LYS A 123 -34.84 -2.66 4.54
C LYS A 123 -34.06 -3.46 5.58
N ASN A 124 -33.58 -2.72 6.57
CA ASN A 124 -33.20 -3.03 7.94
C ASN A 124 -32.95 -4.50 8.33
N GLY A 125 -31.76 -4.72 8.89
CA GLY A 125 -31.50 -5.77 9.86
C GLY A 125 -30.75 -5.16 11.05
N GLU A 126 -31.50 -4.59 11.99
CA GLU A 126 -31.05 -4.44 13.37
C GLU A 126 -31.12 -5.82 14.02
N SER A 127 -29.96 -6.37 14.38
CA SER A 127 -29.86 -7.57 15.22
C SER A 127 -28.54 -7.57 15.99
N SER A 128 -28.10 -6.40 16.48
CA SER A 128 -26.86 -6.29 17.26
C SER A 128 -26.99 -6.89 18.66
N ASP A 129 -28.17 -6.80 19.27
CA ASP A 129 -28.31 -7.03 20.72
C ASP A 129 -28.82 -8.44 21.06
N ASP A 130 -29.55 -9.08 20.15
CA ASP A 130 -30.09 -10.43 20.37
C ASP A 130 -29.06 -11.56 20.17
N ASP A 131 -28.01 -11.31 19.37
CA ASP A 131 -26.95 -12.30 19.16
C ASP A 131 -25.98 -12.34 20.36
N GLU A 132 -25.68 -11.21 21.00
CA GLU A 132 -24.74 -11.16 22.14
C GLU A 132 -25.36 -11.78 23.41
N LYS A 133 -26.67 -11.56 23.66
CA LYS A 133 -27.37 -12.20 24.80
C LYS A 133 -27.47 -13.73 24.68
N LYS A 134 -27.63 -14.27 23.46
CA LYS A 134 -27.63 -15.74 23.22
C LYS A 134 -26.24 -16.36 23.30
N GLU A 135 -25.18 -15.57 23.15
CA GLU A 135 -23.80 -16.05 23.27
C GLU A 135 -23.42 -16.31 24.75
N ASP A 136 -23.93 -15.51 25.69
CA ASP A 136 -23.64 -15.64 27.13
C ASP A 136 -24.22 -16.94 27.75
N GLU A 137 -25.31 -17.49 27.21
CA GLU A 137 -25.94 -18.72 27.72
C GLU A 137 -25.22 -20.03 27.28
N LEU A 138 -24.39 -19.97 26.22
CA LEU A 138 -23.75 -21.16 25.61
C LEU A 138 -22.27 -21.37 26.02
N VAL A 139 -21.87 -20.85 27.19
CA VAL A 139 -20.47 -20.87 27.66
C VAL A 139 -19.97 -22.29 28.04
N ASN A 140 -20.88 -23.25 28.23
CA ASN A 140 -20.55 -24.63 28.59
C ASN A 140 -19.75 -25.39 27.51
N ASP A 141 -19.76 -24.96 26.25
CA ASP A 141 -18.94 -25.54 25.17
C ASP A 141 -17.52 -24.92 25.07
N ILE A 142 -17.23 -23.85 25.82
CA ILE A 142 -15.90 -23.17 25.82
C ILE A 142 -14.91 -23.87 26.76
N ASP A 143 -15.38 -24.80 27.59
CA ASP A 143 -14.57 -25.57 28.54
C ASP A 143 -14.02 -26.89 27.98
N SER A 144 -14.27 -27.21 26.70
CA SER A 144 -13.59 -28.33 26.04
C SER A 144 -12.13 -28.04 25.68
N ASP A 145 -11.70 -26.77 25.76
CA ASP A 145 -10.29 -26.36 25.71
C ASP A 145 -9.63 -26.55 27.10
N ALA A 146 -9.92 -27.66 27.78
CA ALA A 146 -9.16 -28.07 28.96
C ALA A 146 -7.69 -28.05 28.57
N ASP A 147 -6.91 -27.24 29.30
CA ASP A 147 -5.49 -27.03 29.05
C ASP A 147 -4.83 -28.38 28.76
N ASP A 148 -4.25 -28.52 27.56
CA ASP A 148 -3.27 -29.58 27.28
C ASP A 148 -2.08 -29.28 28.21
N GLU A 149 -2.21 -29.60 29.51
CA GLU A 149 -1.17 -29.54 30.55
C GLU A 149 -0.07 -30.59 30.28
N SER A 150 0.18 -30.91 29.02
CA SER A 150 1.46 -31.47 28.62
C SER A 150 2.50 -30.37 28.83
N ASN A 151 3.50 -30.63 29.66
CA ASN A 151 4.63 -29.74 30.00
C ASN A 151 5.51 -29.29 28.79
N LYS A 152 5.01 -29.33 27.56
CA LYS A 152 5.75 -29.08 26.30
C LYS A 152 5.23 -27.93 25.45
N VAL A 153 4.07 -27.34 25.75
CA VAL A 153 3.47 -26.26 24.93
C VAL A 153 3.58 -24.92 25.67
N HIS A 154 4.10 -23.90 25.00
CA HIS A 154 4.30 -22.58 25.60
C HIS A 154 3.18 -21.59 25.23
N ASP A 155 2.56 -20.98 26.24
CA ASP A 155 1.53 -19.94 26.05
C ASP A 155 2.11 -18.52 26.11
N TYR A 156 2.72 -18.10 25.01
CA TYR A 156 3.27 -16.74 24.90
C TYR A 156 2.18 -15.66 24.92
N TYR A 157 0.89 -15.99 24.72
CA TYR A 157 -0.20 -15.02 24.88
C TYR A 157 -0.35 -14.60 26.34
N ARG A 158 -0.48 -15.58 27.26
CA ARG A 158 -0.57 -15.31 28.71
C ARG A 158 0.69 -14.61 29.22
N ILE A 159 1.87 -15.02 28.77
CA ILE A 159 3.13 -14.36 29.12
C ILE A 159 3.16 -12.90 28.64
N GLN A 160 2.63 -12.65 27.43
CA GLN A 160 2.64 -11.30 26.85
C GLN A 160 1.62 -10.37 27.53
N PHE A 161 0.41 -10.83 27.81
CA PHE A 161 -0.71 -9.95 28.15
C PHE A 161 -1.23 -10.07 29.59
N ASP A 162 -0.92 -11.18 30.28
CA ASP A 162 -1.45 -11.47 31.62
C ASP A 162 -0.35 -11.49 32.69
N ASN A 163 0.81 -12.11 32.39
CA ASN A 163 1.89 -12.35 33.36
C ASN A 163 3.09 -11.43 33.12
N TYR A 164 2.86 -10.11 33.05
CA TYR A 164 3.93 -9.14 32.80
C TYR A 164 4.45 -8.48 34.08
N ASN A 165 5.73 -8.11 34.11
CA ASN A 165 6.34 -7.40 35.24
C ASN A 165 6.20 -5.89 35.07
N GLU A 166 5.31 -5.26 35.83
CA GLU A 166 5.06 -3.81 35.80
C GLU A 166 6.31 -2.97 36.03
N GLN A 167 7.16 -3.35 36.97
CA GLN A 167 8.37 -2.60 37.30
C GLN A 167 9.37 -2.56 36.13
N GLU A 168 9.44 -3.65 35.35
CA GLU A 168 10.31 -3.70 34.17
C GLU A 168 9.77 -2.81 33.04
N ILE A 169 8.46 -2.80 32.84
CA ILE A 169 7.81 -2.00 31.79
C ILE A 169 7.96 -0.51 32.07
N THR A 170 7.74 -0.08 33.31
CA THR A 170 7.91 1.32 33.71
C THR A 170 9.35 1.79 33.48
N LYS A 171 10.34 0.98 33.86
CA LYS A 171 11.77 1.26 33.59
C LYS A 171 12.06 1.34 32.09
N LEU A 172 11.50 0.43 31.28
CA LEU A 172 11.67 0.46 29.82
C LEU A 172 11.07 1.73 29.20
N ASN A 173 9.91 2.18 29.69
CA ASN A 173 9.28 3.40 29.22
C ASN A 173 10.12 4.65 29.56
N GLU A 174 10.55 4.79 30.81
CA GLU A 174 11.41 5.90 31.26
C GLU A 174 12.69 6.02 30.44
N GLN A 175 13.25 4.88 29.99
CA GLN A 175 14.51 4.83 29.26
C GLN A 175 14.36 4.82 27.73
N LYS A 176 13.15 4.83 27.16
CA LYS A 176 12.89 4.66 25.71
C LYS A 176 13.81 5.50 24.81
N GLY A 177 14.02 6.78 25.13
CA GLY A 177 14.84 7.71 24.34
C GLY A 177 16.36 7.47 24.41
N LYS A 178 16.84 6.68 25.37
CA LYS A 178 18.27 6.36 25.60
C LYS A 178 18.56 4.86 25.55
N CYS A 179 17.53 4.03 25.37
CA CYS A 179 17.62 2.58 25.45
C CYS A 179 18.52 2.04 24.33
N LYS A 180 19.50 1.22 24.72
CA LYS A 180 20.34 0.44 23.81
C LYS A 180 19.78 -0.98 23.70
N PHE A 181 20.13 -1.70 22.65
CA PHE A 181 19.70 -3.09 22.46
C PHE A 181 20.85 -4.06 22.71
N ASN A 182 20.58 -5.13 23.46
CA ASN A 182 21.41 -6.34 23.42
C ASN A 182 21.10 -7.10 22.15
N MET A 183 22.13 -7.64 21.48
CA MET A 183 21.98 -8.29 20.17
C MET A 183 22.64 -9.65 20.13
N VAL A 184 21.95 -10.63 19.55
CA VAL A 184 22.49 -11.96 19.24
C VAL A 184 22.16 -12.32 17.80
N LYS A 185 23.10 -12.97 17.11
CA LYS A 185 22.96 -13.40 15.73
C LYS A 185 22.81 -14.92 15.68
N TYR A 186 21.84 -15.38 14.89
CA TYR A 186 21.60 -16.78 14.58
C TYR A 186 21.87 -17.02 13.10
N PRO A 187 22.35 -18.21 12.71
CA PRO A 187 22.42 -18.56 11.29
C PRO A 187 21.00 -18.51 10.70
N LEU A 188 20.86 -17.89 9.53
CA LEU A 188 19.59 -17.91 8.80
C LEU A 188 19.46 -19.26 8.09
N LEU A 189 18.35 -19.96 8.32
CA LEU A 189 18.04 -21.18 7.57
C LEU A 189 17.73 -20.77 6.12
N ASN A 190 18.56 -21.16 5.16
CA ASN A 190 18.34 -20.90 3.73
C ASN A 190 18.40 -22.22 2.97
N ASP A 191 17.58 -22.35 1.92
CA ASP A 191 17.61 -23.52 1.03
C ASP A 191 18.88 -23.58 0.17
N ASP A 192 19.55 -22.45 -0.07
CA ASP A 192 20.77 -22.33 -0.89
C ASP A 192 22.07 -22.60 -0.11
N SER A 193 22.10 -23.65 0.73
CA SER A 193 23.25 -23.97 1.60
C SER A 193 24.53 -24.40 0.86
N GLU A 194 24.48 -24.63 -0.46
CA GLU A 194 25.64 -25.09 -1.24
C GLU A 194 26.70 -24.02 -1.54
N LEU A 195 26.46 -22.73 -1.25
CA LEU A 195 27.34 -21.64 -1.72
C LEU A 195 28.10 -20.86 -0.63
N THR A 196 27.96 -21.23 0.65
CA THR A 196 28.51 -20.42 1.77
C THR A 196 29.89 -20.84 2.29
N GLU A 197 30.45 -21.96 1.85
CA GLU A 197 31.70 -22.50 2.44
C GLU A 197 32.95 -21.63 2.16
N ASP A 198 32.99 -20.91 1.03
CA ASP A 198 34.23 -20.24 0.58
C ASP A 198 34.44 -18.80 1.10
N THR A 199 33.52 -18.21 1.86
CA THR A 199 33.64 -16.78 2.28
C THR A 199 33.54 -16.51 3.77
N GLY A 200 33.27 -17.52 4.61
CA GLY A 200 33.29 -17.40 6.08
C GLY A 200 32.27 -16.42 6.69
N ILE A 201 31.27 -15.98 5.92
CA ILE A 201 30.27 -14.99 6.35
C ILE A 201 28.88 -15.42 5.87
N SER A 202 28.03 -15.88 6.79
CA SER A 202 26.67 -16.37 6.52
C SER A 202 25.58 -15.30 6.70
N ASN A 203 24.45 -15.48 6.02
CA ASN A 203 23.21 -14.77 6.32
C ASN A 203 22.81 -15.05 7.76
N SER A 204 22.28 -14.05 8.45
CA SER A 204 21.95 -14.19 9.87
C SER A 204 20.62 -13.56 10.24
N MET A 205 19.94 -14.15 11.20
CA MET A 205 18.80 -13.58 11.88
C MET A 205 19.31 -12.87 13.14
N VAL A 206 19.00 -11.58 13.30
CA VAL A 206 19.46 -10.77 14.42
C VAL A 206 18.31 -10.53 15.38
N TYR A 207 18.45 -11.04 16.59
CA TYR A 207 17.57 -10.72 17.70
C TYR A 207 18.11 -9.52 18.47
N MET A 208 17.23 -8.60 18.83
CA MET A 208 17.53 -7.40 19.59
C MET A 208 16.55 -7.26 20.76
N LYS A 209 17.02 -7.27 22.01
CA LYS A 209 16.19 -7.01 23.20
C LYS A 209 16.56 -5.65 23.81
N PRO A 210 15.59 -4.80 24.19
CA PRO A 210 15.90 -3.52 24.85
C PRO A 210 16.60 -3.76 26.19
N LYS A 211 17.65 -2.97 26.48
CA LYS A 211 18.37 -3.02 27.75
C LYS A 211 17.55 -2.32 28.85
N LEU A 212 17.38 -3.01 29.98
CA LEU A 212 16.83 -2.44 31.22
C LEU A 212 17.90 -1.66 32.01
N ASN A 213 19.14 -2.16 32.03
CA ASN A 213 20.30 -1.51 32.65
C ASN A 213 21.44 -1.38 31.62
N PHE A 214 22.17 -0.26 31.62
CA PHE A 214 23.28 -0.06 30.68
C PHE A 214 24.41 -1.09 30.86
N ASP A 215 24.60 -1.55 32.10
CA ASP A 215 25.64 -2.50 32.50
C ASP A 215 25.24 -3.97 32.27
N ASP A 216 23.95 -4.26 32.02
CA ASP A 216 23.48 -5.61 31.72
C ASP A 216 23.76 -5.98 30.26
N ASN A 217 24.73 -6.87 30.08
CA ASN A 217 25.03 -7.52 28.79
C ASN A 217 24.45 -8.93 28.69
N LYS A 218 23.75 -9.42 29.73
CA LYS A 218 23.03 -10.68 29.67
C LYS A 218 21.82 -10.52 28.75
N LEU A 219 21.67 -11.44 27.81
CA LEU A 219 20.52 -11.51 26.91
C LEU A 219 19.90 -12.89 27.04
N ASP A 220 18.62 -12.91 27.40
CA ASP A 220 17.82 -14.13 27.35
C ASP A 220 17.65 -14.51 25.88
N VAL A 221 18.23 -15.65 25.53
CA VAL A 221 18.21 -16.19 24.18
C VAL A 221 16.80 -16.73 23.89
N PRO A 222 16.11 -16.27 22.84
CA PRO A 222 14.87 -16.87 22.37
C PRO A 222 15.00 -18.38 22.19
N GLU A 223 13.98 -19.12 22.62
CA GLU A 223 13.81 -20.51 22.22
C GLU A 223 13.42 -20.56 20.74
N LEU A 224 14.05 -21.45 19.96
CA LEU A 224 13.81 -21.61 18.54
C LEU A 224 13.35 -23.05 18.28
N TYR A 225 12.04 -23.25 18.17
CA TYR A 225 11.42 -24.55 17.99
C TYR A 225 11.20 -24.89 16.52
N HIS A 226 11.05 -23.88 15.67
CA HIS A 226 10.86 -24.01 14.22
C HIS A 226 9.60 -24.81 13.81
N ASN A 227 8.63 -24.94 14.72
CA ASN A 227 7.38 -25.66 14.48
C ASN A 227 6.23 -25.00 15.24
N LEU A 228 4.99 -25.21 14.78
CA LEU A 228 3.79 -24.65 15.42
C LEU A 228 3.30 -25.47 16.62
N SER A 229 3.63 -26.77 16.70
CA SER A 229 3.17 -27.67 17.77
C SER A 229 3.69 -27.29 19.16
N SER A 230 4.83 -26.58 19.23
CA SER A 230 5.40 -26.04 20.47
C SER A 230 4.61 -24.85 21.06
N TYR A 231 3.67 -24.28 20.33
CA TYR A 231 2.93 -23.08 20.72
C TYR A 231 1.45 -23.38 20.99
N GLN A 232 0.87 -22.71 21.98
CA GLN A 232 -0.55 -22.93 22.31
C GLN A 232 -1.45 -22.24 21.27
N TYR A 233 -2.06 -23.06 20.42
CA TYR A 233 -3.11 -22.67 19.49
C TYR A 233 -4.47 -23.19 19.94
N LYS A 234 -5.52 -22.43 19.65
CA LYS A 234 -6.92 -22.84 19.85
C LYS A 234 -7.23 -24.14 19.12
N GLN A 235 -7.97 -25.05 19.77
CA GLN A 235 -8.24 -26.38 19.23
C GLN A 235 -8.95 -26.33 17.88
N LYS A 236 -9.87 -25.37 17.71
CA LYS A 236 -10.54 -25.10 16.43
C LYS A 236 -9.56 -24.83 15.28
N LEU A 237 -8.50 -24.05 15.53
CA LEU A 237 -7.47 -23.77 14.52
C LEU A 237 -6.63 -25.00 14.21
N LYS A 238 -6.31 -25.82 15.23
CA LYS A 238 -5.60 -27.09 15.04
C LYS A 238 -6.40 -28.07 14.20
N LEU A 239 -7.70 -28.22 14.48
CA LEU A 239 -8.60 -29.12 13.75
C LEU A 239 -8.81 -28.69 12.29
N GLN A 240 -8.90 -27.38 12.04
CA GLN A 240 -9.04 -26.84 10.68
C GLN A 240 -7.73 -26.94 9.86
N ASN A 241 -6.58 -26.90 10.53
CA ASN A 241 -5.25 -26.89 9.88
C ASN A 241 -4.37 -28.06 10.37
N PRO A 242 -4.85 -29.32 10.33
CA PRO A 242 -4.25 -30.42 11.07
C PRO A 242 -2.81 -30.72 10.62
N GLU A 243 -2.52 -30.58 9.33
CA GLU A 243 -1.19 -30.83 8.76
C GLU A 243 -0.11 -29.95 9.41
N MET A 244 -0.39 -28.65 9.59
CA MET A 244 0.58 -27.68 10.11
C MET A 244 0.93 -27.90 11.60
N PHE A 245 0.13 -28.67 12.34
CA PHE A 245 0.34 -28.94 13.76
C PHE A 245 0.90 -30.34 14.03
N GLN A 246 1.13 -31.15 13.00
CA GLN A 246 1.85 -32.42 13.14
C GLN A 246 3.32 -32.15 13.50
N SER A 247 3.85 -32.91 14.45
CA SER A 247 5.25 -32.76 14.89
C SER A 247 6.27 -32.99 13.77
N ASP A 248 5.90 -33.79 12.77
CA ASP A 248 6.74 -34.13 11.62
C ASP A 248 6.48 -33.23 10.39
N TYR A 249 5.68 -32.18 10.52
CA TYR A 249 5.39 -31.27 9.41
C TYR A 249 6.65 -30.49 9.01
N ASN A 250 7.02 -30.62 7.73
CA ASN A 250 8.21 -29.97 7.19
C ASN A 250 7.90 -28.55 6.72
N PHE A 251 7.98 -27.60 7.65
CA PHE A 251 8.00 -26.18 7.32
C PHE A 251 9.19 -25.82 6.43
N THR A 252 8.98 -24.87 5.51
CA THR A 252 10.06 -24.30 4.69
C THR A 252 11.07 -23.59 5.59
N ASN A 253 12.29 -23.41 5.09
CA ASN A 253 13.31 -22.67 5.84
C ASN A 253 12.88 -21.24 6.18
N LEU A 254 12.14 -20.58 5.28
CA LEU A 254 11.54 -19.27 5.55
C LEU A 254 10.54 -19.33 6.70
N GLN A 255 9.60 -20.29 6.69
CA GLN A 255 8.62 -20.47 7.75
C GLN A 255 9.30 -20.74 9.10
N LYS A 256 10.29 -21.63 9.14
CA LYS A 256 11.07 -21.94 10.35
C LYS A 256 11.72 -20.70 10.97
N ASN A 257 12.23 -19.78 10.13
CA ASN A 257 12.84 -18.54 10.60
C ASN A 257 11.84 -17.53 11.21
N ILE A 258 10.55 -17.59 10.84
CA ILE A 258 9.52 -16.63 11.27
C ILE A 258 8.54 -17.18 12.31
N ILE A 259 8.34 -18.50 12.37
CA ILE A 259 7.40 -19.15 13.30
C ILE A 259 7.69 -18.72 14.74
N ASP A 260 8.95 -18.84 15.18
CA ASP A 260 9.31 -18.57 16.56
C ASP A 260 9.12 -17.09 16.94
N PRO A 261 9.69 -16.10 16.20
CA PRO A 261 9.52 -14.70 16.58
C PRO A 261 8.06 -14.21 16.47
N VAL A 262 7.27 -14.74 15.51
CA VAL A 262 5.85 -14.40 15.39
C VAL A 262 5.07 -14.90 16.62
N ASN A 263 5.21 -16.18 16.97
CA ASN A 263 4.46 -16.77 18.08
C ASN A 263 4.92 -16.30 19.47
N GLN A 264 6.14 -15.77 19.59
CA GLN A 264 6.66 -15.17 20.82
C GLN A 264 6.31 -13.68 21.01
N TYR A 265 5.42 -13.13 20.16
CA TYR A 265 5.00 -11.72 20.19
C TYR A 265 6.17 -10.74 20.04
N LYS A 266 7.17 -11.07 19.23
CA LYS A 266 8.32 -10.20 18.95
C LYS A 266 8.12 -9.44 17.65
N ASP A 267 8.61 -8.21 17.58
CA ASP A 267 8.58 -7.46 16.31
C ASP A 267 9.46 -8.14 15.27
N VAL A 268 9.08 -8.12 14.00
CA VAL A 268 9.81 -8.77 12.91
C VAL A 268 9.96 -7.82 11.74
N LEU A 269 11.18 -7.68 11.23
CA LEU A 269 11.46 -7.18 9.88
C LEU A 269 12.09 -8.31 9.06
N TYR A 270 11.30 -8.92 8.19
CA TYR A 270 11.74 -10.02 7.36
C TYR A 270 11.84 -9.61 5.89
N THR A 271 13.02 -9.84 5.33
CA THR A 271 13.32 -9.63 3.92
C THR A 271 13.25 -10.96 3.17
N TYR A 272 12.30 -11.13 2.26
CA TYR A 272 12.14 -12.34 1.44
C TYR A 272 12.72 -12.14 0.03
N GLN A 273 13.16 -13.21 -0.62
CA GLN A 273 13.84 -13.10 -1.93
C GLN A 273 12.88 -13.01 -3.11
N ASP A 274 11.80 -13.79 -3.07
CA ASP A 274 10.91 -14.00 -4.20
C ASP A 274 9.44 -13.91 -3.75
N HIS A 275 8.57 -13.46 -4.66
CA HIS A 275 7.13 -13.33 -4.45
C HIS A 275 6.46 -14.70 -4.21
N LYS A 276 7.10 -15.79 -4.64
CA LYS A 276 6.62 -17.16 -4.41
C LYS A 276 6.52 -17.52 -2.92
N HIS A 277 7.36 -16.90 -2.10
CA HIS A 277 7.36 -17.12 -0.65
C HIS A 277 6.26 -16.33 0.10
N GLU A 278 5.48 -15.51 -0.59
CA GLU A 278 4.47 -14.68 0.07
C GLU A 278 3.38 -15.51 0.76
N LYS A 279 2.97 -16.62 0.14
CA LYS A 279 2.01 -17.54 0.75
C LYS A 279 2.55 -18.12 2.06
N GLU A 280 3.83 -18.48 2.08
CA GLU A 280 4.46 -19.15 3.22
C GLU A 280 4.41 -18.31 4.50
N TYR A 281 4.73 -17.01 4.44
CA TYR A 281 4.66 -16.16 5.63
C TYR A 281 3.24 -15.68 5.94
N ARG A 282 2.38 -15.53 4.91
CA ARG A 282 0.95 -15.23 5.09
C ARG A 282 0.26 -16.30 5.89
N ASP A 283 0.55 -17.57 5.63
CA ASP A 283 -0.01 -18.68 6.40
C ASP A 283 0.33 -18.61 7.89
N ILE A 284 1.56 -18.22 8.22
CA ILE A 284 2.01 -18.12 9.61
C ILE A 284 1.37 -16.94 10.33
N TYR A 285 1.40 -15.73 9.75
CA TYR A 285 0.85 -14.57 10.45
C TYR A 285 -0.68 -14.59 10.50
N THR A 286 -1.38 -15.16 9.50
CA THR A 286 -2.84 -15.27 9.52
C THR A 286 -3.31 -16.21 10.63
N LEU A 287 -2.67 -17.37 10.80
CA LEU A 287 -2.92 -18.28 11.93
C LEU A 287 -2.65 -17.61 13.27
N HIS A 288 -1.54 -16.88 13.38
CA HIS A 288 -1.19 -16.15 14.60
C HIS A 288 -2.23 -15.10 14.97
N ILE A 289 -2.69 -14.30 14.00
CA ILE A 289 -3.75 -13.30 14.20
C ILE A 289 -5.05 -13.98 14.64
N LEU A 290 -5.49 -15.03 13.96
CA LEU A 290 -6.70 -15.76 14.33
C LEU A 290 -6.61 -16.32 15.76
N ASN A 291 -5.48 -16.91 16.10
CA ASN A 291 -5.25 -17.44 17.46
C ASN A 291 -5.32 -16.34 18.51
N HIS A 292 -4.71 -15.19 18.23
CA HIS A 292 -4.75 -14.03 19.12
C HIS A 292 -6.18 -13.49 19.29
N LEU A 293 -6.94 -13.32 18.19
CA LEU A 293 -8.33 -12.86 18.24
C LEU A 293 -9.23 -13.81 19.01
N PHE A 294 -9.11 -15.12 18.77
CA PHE A 294 -9.90 -16.13 19.48
C PHE A 294 -9.56 -16.16 20.98
N LYS A 295 -8.28 -16.10 21.35
CA LYS A 295 -7.88 -16.04 22.78
C LYS A 295 -8.42 -14.80 23.47
N THR A 296 -8.31 -13.63 22.86
CA THR A 296 -8.81 -12.37 23.43
C THR A 296 -10.34 -12.40 23.57
N ARG A 297 -11.06 -12.89 22.56
CA ARG A 297 -12.52 -13.00 22.61
C ARG A 297 -12.99 -14.00 23.65
N ASP A 298 -12.38 -15.19 23.73
CA ASP A 298 -12.76 -16.20 24.71
C ASP A 298 -12.51 -15.72 26.14
N LYS A 299 -11.44 -14.95 26.38
CA LYS A 299 -11.19 -14.33 27.68
C LYS A 299 -12.32 -13.36 28.06
N ILE A 300 -12.69 -12.47 27.14
CA ILE A 300 -13.78 -11.50 27.36
C ILE A 300 -15.10 -12.21 27.64
N LEU A 301 -15.44 -13.24 26.86
CA LEU A 301 -16.68 -14.00 27.05
C LEU A 301 -16.70 -14.75 28.39
N LYS A 302 -15.61 -15.40 28.79
CA LYS A 302 -15.50 -16.08 30.10
C LYS A 302 -15.65 -15.09 31.25
N ASN A 303 -15.08 -13.90 31.11
CA ASN A 303 -15.19 -12.85 32.13
C ASN A 303 -16.59 -12.22 32.18
N ASN A 304 -17.22 -11.97 31.04
CA ASN A 304 -18.63 -11.53 30.97
C ASN A 304 -19.54 -12.50 31.70
N TYR A 305 -19.39 -13.81 31.43
CA TYR A 305 -20.18 -14.85 32.07
C TYR A 305 -19.97 -14.94 33.58
N LYS A 306 -18.71 -14.82 34.04
CA LYS A 306 -18.43 -14.76 35.48
C LYS A 306 -19.02 -13.53 36.15
N LEU A 307 -19.00 -12.38 35.47
CA LEU A 307 -19.61 -11.14 35.96
C LEU A 307 -21.15 -11.25 36.00
N SER A 308 -21.78 -11.86 34.99
CA SER A 308 -23.23 -12.09 35.00
C SER A 308 -23.65 -13.02 36.15
N GLN A 309 -22.91 -14.11 36.37
CA GLN A 309 -23.14 -15.00 37.52
C GLN A 309 -22.97 -14.28 38.86
N LYS A 310 -21.88 -13.53 39.06
CA LYS A 310 -21.67 -12.74 40.29
C LYS A 310 -22.80 -11.74 40.51
N ASN A 311 -23.29 -11.09 39.45
CA ASN A 311 -24.39 -10.13 39.53
C ASN A 311 -25.74 -10.81 39.84
N GLU A 312 -25.99 -12.02 39.33
CA GLU A 312 -27.17 -12.82 39.67
C GLU A 312 -27.12 -13.33 41.11
N GLU A 313 -25.96 -13.78 41.58
CA GLU A 313 -25.75 -14.19 42.97
C GLU A 313 -25.89 -13.02 43.95
N ALA A 314 -25.44 -11.82 43.56
CA ALA A 314 -25.60 -10.59 44.34
C ALA A 314 -27.07 -10.14 44.44
N LYS A 315 -27.87 -10.30 43.37
CA LYS A 315 -29.31 -10.02 43.38
C LYS A 315 -30.12 -10.99 44.26
N ASN A 316 -29.59 -12.18 44.53
CA ASN A 316 -30.24 -13.24 45.30
C ASN A 316 -29.87 -13.25 46.80
N LYS A 317 -28.99 -12.36 47.27
CA LYS A 317 -28.60 -12.22 48.70
C LYS A 317 -29.07 -10.85 49.24
N ASP A 318 -29.58 -10.83 50.47
CA ASP A 318 -30.03 -9.59 51.15
C ASP A 318 -28.92 -8.52 51.18
N GLU A 319 -29.33 -7.26 51.04
CA GLU A 319 -28.57 -6.05 50.68
C GLU A 319 -27.35 -5.66 51.56
N ASN A 320 -26.94 -6.46 52.55
CA ASN A 320 -25.93 -6.07 53.55
C ASN A 320 -24.58 -6.81 53.53
N GLU A 321 -24.30 -7.72 52.59
CA GLU A 321 -23.00 -8.44 52.54
C GLU A 321 -22.46 -8.70 51.10
N VAL A 322 -22.59 -7.74 50.19
CA VAL A 322 -21.90 -7.83 48.88
C VAL A 322 -21.02 -6.61 48.67
N GLU A 323 -19.81 -6.65 49.24
CA GLU A 323 -18.71 -5.83 48.71
C GLU A 323 -18.31 -6.45 47.37
N VAL A 324 -18.86 -5.93 46.26
CA VAL A 324 -18.22 -6.12 44.95
C VAL A 324 -16.89 -5.41 45.06
N ASP A 325 -15.79 -6.16 45.17
CA ASP A 325 -14.46 -5.57 45.14
C ASP A 325 -14.24 -4.96 43.75
N GLU A 326 -14.52 -3.67 43.62
CA GLU A 326 -14.34 -2.89 42.38
C GLU A 326 -12.88 -2.92 41.88
N ASN A 327 -11.95 -3.45 42.69
CA ASN A 327 -10.53 -3.63 42.40
C ASN A 327 -10.14 -5.08 42.08
N ASP A 328 -11.06 -5.97 41.70
CA ASP A 328 -10.70 -7.30 41.21
C ASP A 328 -10.06 -7.21 39.81
N ASP A 329 -8.73 -7.03 39.80
CA ASP A 329 -7.91 -6.94 38.59
C ASP A 329 -8.06 -8.14 37.64
N SER A 330 -8.66 -9.25 38.08
CA SER A 330 -8.89 -10.43 37.24
C SER A 330 -9.86 -10.19 36.07
N PHE A 331 -10.69 -9.14 36.14
CA PHE A 331 -11.63 -8.74 35.08
C PHE A 331 -11.11 -7.65 34.15
N LYS A 332 -9.84 -7.22 34.31
CA LYS A 332 -9.20 -6.28 33.37
C LYS A 332 -8.72 -7.00 32.11
N ASP A 333 -9.62 -7.15 31.15
CA ASP A 333 -9.41 -7.92 29.93
C ASP A 333 -9.57 -7.10 28.64
N GLN A 334 -10.02 -5.86 28.73
CA GLN A 334 -10.32 -5.01 27.58
C GLN A 334 -9.25 -3.92 27.34
N GLY A 335 -9.35 -3.31 26.17
CA GLY A 335 -8.70 -2.04 25.86
C GLY A 335 -9.77 -1.00 25.55
N TYR A 336 -9.35 0.22 25.22
CA TYR A 336 -10.22 1.31 24.80
C TYR A 336 -11.14 0.99 23.63
N ASN A 337 -10.72 0.11 22.73
CA ASN A 337 -11.52 -0.31 21.59
C ASN A 337 -11.47 -1.84 21.41
N ARG A 338 -12.41 -2.32 20.57
CA ARG A 338 -12.51 -3.73 20.22
C ARG A 338 -11.40 -4.21 19.26
N THR A 339 -10.94 -3.34 18.35
CA THR A 339 -9.96 -3.69 17.32
C THR A 339 -8.59 -4.03 17.91
N LYS A 340 -8.16 -5.28 17.77
CA LYS A 340 -6.85 -5.75 18.29
C LYS A 340 -5.80 -5.93 17.20
N CYS A 341 -6.21 -6.16 15.96
CA CYS A 341 -5.29 -6.44 14.87
C CYS A 341 -5.51 -5.53 13.66
N MET A 342 -4.43 -5.16 12.98
CA MET A 342 -4.47 -4.43 11.72
C MET A 342 -3.50 -5.05 10.70
N ILE A 343 -3.97 -5.26 9.47
CA ILE A 343 -3.14 -5.71 8.35
C ILE A 343 -3.18 -4.63 7.27
N VAL A 344 -2.03 -4.03 6.98
CA VAL A 344 -1.86 -3.04 5.93
C VAL A 344 -1.35 -3.74 4.68
N LEU A 345 -2.09 -3.59 3.58
CA LEU A 345 -1.86 -4.27 2.32
C LEU A 345 -1.84 -3.26 1.16
N PRO A 346 -1.03 -3.49 0.11
CA PRO A 346 -0.85 -2.49 -0.95
C PRO A 346 -2.01 -2.41 -1.93
N THR A 347 -2.62 -3.53 -2.32
CA THR A 347 -3.66 -3.57 -3.36
C THR A 347 -4.85 -4.42 -2.93
N ARG A 348 -5.99 -4.21 -3.59
CA ARG A 348 -7.20 -5.01 -3.37
C ARG A 348 -6.96 -6.49 -3.67
N GLN A 349 -6.18 -6.85 -4.69
CA GLN A 349 -5.84 -8.25 -4.95
C GLN A 349 -5.10 -8.90 -3.78
N VAL A 350 -4.14 -8.20 -3.18
CA VAL A 350 -3.39 -8.74 -2.03
C VAL A 350 -4.30 -8.85 -0.81
N CYS A 351 -5.24 -7.90 -0.64
CA CYS A 351 -6.31 -8.00 0.37
C CYS A 351 -7.21 -9.23 0.15
N TYR A 352 -7.58 -9.50 -1.10
CA TYR A 352 -8.33 -10.69 -1.47
C TYR A 352 -7.60 -11.98 -1.09
N ASP A 353 -6.33 -12.10 -1.50
CA ASP A 353 -5.50 -13.27 -1.23
C ASP A 353 -5.36 -13.51 0.30
N VAL A 354 -5.13 -12.45 1.09
CA VAL A 354 -4.95 -12.55 2.55
C VAL A 354 -6.25 -12.84 3.29
N LEU A 355 -7.35 -12.17 2.93
CA LEU A 355 -8.64 -12.39 3.60
C LEU A 355 -9.21 -13.77 3.27
N THR A 356 -9.04 -14.24 2.02
CA THR A 356 -9.42 -15.60 1.63
C THR A 356 -8.66 -16.63 2.46
N ASN A 357 -7.34 -16.46 2.58
CA ASN A 357 -6.51 -17.33 3.43
C ASN A 357 -6.96 -17.30 4.90
N LEU A 358 -7.27 -16.11 5.44
CA LEU A 358 -7.77 -15.96 6.80
C LEU A 358 -9.12 -16.69 7.01
N ILE A 359 -10.04 -16.58 6.06
CA ILE A 359 -11.34 -17.28 6.10
C ILE A 359 -11.11 -18.79 6.09
N GLU A 360 -10.31 -19.31 5.15
CA GLU A 360 -10.01 -20.73 4.99
C GLU A 360 -9.40 -21.34 6.27
N LYS A 361 -8.50 -20.61 6.93
CA LYS A 361 -7.79 -21.06 8.13
C LYS A 361 -8.57 -20.87 9.43
N SER A 362 -9.60 -20.03 9.46
CA SER A 362 -10.37 -19.68 10.66
C SER A 362 -11.21 -20.82 11.23
N GLY A 363 -11.64 -21.75 10.38
CA GLY A 363 -12.60 -22.80 10.73
C GLY A 363 -14.00 -22.27 11.05
N ILE A 364 -14.35 -21.06 10.59
CA ILE A 364 -15.67 -20.45 10.78
C ILE A 364 -16.56 -20.76 9.57
N ASP A 365 -17.76 -21.31 9.83
CA ASP A 365 -18.64 -21.85 8.79
C ASP A 365 -19.31 -20.78 7.93
N GLN A 366 -19.70 -19.65 8.54
CA GLN A 366 -20.48 -18.61 7.86
C GLN A 366 -19.67 -17.32 7.71
N VAL A 367 -19.69 -16.74 6.50
CA VAL A 367 -19.07 -15.44 6.22
C VAL A 367 -20.11 -14.49 5.63
N ASP A 368 -20.46 -13.46 6.39
CA ASP A 368 -21.45 -12.47 5.96
C ASP A 368 -20.81 -11.48 4.97
N LYS A 369 -21.56 -11.12 3.92
CA LYS A 369 -21.16 -10.20 2.84
C LYS A 369 -19.95 -10.64 2.00
N ILE A 370 -19.64 -11.94 1.96
CA ILE A 370 -18.55 -12.47 1.11
C ILE A 370 -18.74 -12.20 -0.38
N ASN A 371 -19.97 -12.24 -0.90
CA ASN A 371 -20.24 -11.96 -2.32
C ASN A 371 -19.87 -10.50 -2.68
N LYS A 372 -20.31 -9.54 -1.85
CA LYS A 372 -19.92 -8.14 -2.00
C LYS A 372 -18.39 -7.95 -1.97
N PHE A 373 -17.70 -8.71 -1.12
CA PHE A 373 -16.25 -8.68 -1.06
C PHE A 373 -15.62 -9.19 -2.36
N LYS A 374 -16.07 -10.35 -2.85
CA LYS A 374 -15.61 -10.92 -4.12
C LYS A 374 -15.83 -9.94 -5.28
N ASP A 375 -17.03 -9.38 -5.41
CA ASP A 375 -17.36 -8.44 -6.48
C ASP A 375 -16.48 -7.17 -6.47
N GLN A 376 -16.06 -6.70 -5.28
CA GLN A 376 -15.25 -5.48 -5.15
C GLN A 376 -13.74 -5.74 -5.27
N PHE A 377 -13.26 -6.89 -4.82
CA PHE A 377 -11.83 -7.16 -4.66
C PHE A 377 -11.26 -8.13 -5.69
N ASN A 378 -12.10 -8.98 -6.29
CA ASN A 378 -11.71 -9.90 -7.34
C ASN A 378 -12.27 -9.40 -8.67
N ILE A 379 -11.38 -9.12 -9.62
CA ILE A 379 -11.76 -8.83 -11.00
C ILE A 379 -11.47 -10.11 -11.78
N ASP A 380 -12.45 -10.62 -12.54
CA ASP A 380 -12.26 -11.82 -13.34
C ASP A 380 -11.12 -11.58 -14.37
N ASP A 381 -10.13 -12.48 -14.37
CA ASP A 381 -8.89 -12.38 -15.17
C ASP A 381 -9.12 -12.41 -16.69
N ASP A 382 -10.37 -12.61 -17.14
CA ASP A 382 -10.76 -12.78 -18.54
C ASP A 382 -10.77 -11.48 -19.33
N ASP A 383 -10.76 -10.31 -18.68
CA ASP A 383 -10.78 -9.00 -19.34
C ASP A 383 -9.39 -8.33 -19.29
N TYR A 384 -8.71 -8.31 -20.45
CA TYR A 384 -7.64 -7.38 -20.85
C TYR A 384 -6.22 -7.46 -20.25
N SER A 385 -5.95 -8.16 -19.14
CA SER A 385 -4.64 -8.07 -18.46
C SER A 385 -3.56 -9.06 -18.94
N LEU A 386 -3.93 -10.31 -19.25
CA LEU A 386 -2.97 -11.41 -19.47
C LEU A 386 -2.12 -11.24 -20.75
N ASP A 387 -2.69 -10.77 -21.85
CA ASP A 387 -1.97 -10.64 -23.12
C ASP A 387 -0.92 -9.52 -23.10
N LYS A 388 -1.22 -8.39 -22.45
CA LYS A 388 -0.27 -7.26 -22.28
C LYS A 388 0.83 -7.59 -21.28
N LEU A 389 0.54 -8.40 -20.26
CA LEU A 389 1.51 -8.86 -19.25
C LEU A 389 2.38 -10.02 -19.73
N SER A 390 1.93 -10.81 -20.71
CA SER A 390 2.60 -12.04 -21.18
C SER A 390 4.10 -11.85 -21.49
N THR A 391 4.46 -10.71 -22.07
CA THR A 391 5.83 -10.34 -22.46
C THR A 391 6.70 -9.79 -21.32
N LYS A 392 6.12 -9.55 -20.14
CA LYS A 392 6.79 -9.03 -18.94
C LYS A 392 7.32 -10.16 -18.06
N ASP A 393 8.23 -9.82 -17.14
CA ASP A 393 8.80 -10.77 -16.18
C ASP A 393 7.74 -11.24 -15.17
N ASP A 394 7.93 -12.43 -14.61
CA ASP A 394 6.99 -13.06 -13.66
C ASP A 394 6.73 -12.20 -12.42
N ASP A 395 7.75 -11.51 -11.91
CA ASP A 395 7.60 -10.55 -10.80
C ASP A 395 6.61 -9.41 -11.13
N PHE A 396 6.68 -8.88 -12.34
CA PHE A 396 5.80 -7.80 -12.77
C PHE A 396 4.38 -8.33 -12.95
N LYS A 397 4.24 -9.54 -13.51
CA LYS A 397 2.95 -10.21 -13.63
C LYS A 397 2.31 -10.43 -12.27
N HIS A 398 3.07 -10.93 -11.31
CA HIS A 398 2.58 -11.18 -9.95
C HIS A 398 2.13 -9.90 -9.24
N LEU A 399 2.84 -8.78 -9.44
CA LEU A 399 2.54 -7.52 -8.77
C LEU A 399 1.29 -6.82 -9.32
N PHE A 400 1.04 -6.95 -10.63
CA PHE A 400 -0.07 -6.29 -11.33
C PHE A 400 -1.17 -7.28 -11.77
N LYS A 401 -1.24 -8.46 -11.16
CA LYS A 401 -2.35 -9.41 -11.37
C LYS A 401 -3.61 -8.92 -10.65
N GLY A 402 -4.78 -9.25 -11.20
CA GLY A 402 -6.08 -8.95 -10.60
C GLY A 402 -6.29 -7.47 -10.27
N ASN A 403 -6.98 -7.19 -9.16
CA ASN A 403 -7.34 -5.82 -8.80
C ASN A 403 -6.19 -5.04 -8.15
N THR A 404 -5.55 -4.16 -8.93
CA THR A 404 -4.41 -3.34 -8.46
C THR A 404 -4.82 -2.05 -7.75
N ASN A 405 -6.11 -1.80 -7.53
CA ASN A 405 -6.58 -0.61 -6.83
C ASN A 405 -6.00 -0.56 -5.39
N ASP A 406 -5.45 0.58 -5.00
CA ASP A 406 -4.78 0.82 -3.72
C ASP A 406 -5.64 1.64 -2.74
N PHE A 407 -6.94 1.76 -2.99
CA PHE A 407 -7.90 2.44 -2.12
C PHE A 407 -8.95 1.46 -1.59
N PHE A 408 -8.79 1.04 -0.33
CA PHE A 408 -9.75 0.22 0.39
C PHE A 408 -9.57 0.24 1.91
N ILE A 409 -10.64 -0.13 2.62
CA ILE A 409 -10.64 -0.44 4.04
C ILE A 409 -11.79 -1.40 4.38
N VAL A 410 -11.51 -2.44 5.14
CA VAL A 410 -12.45 -3.50 5.51
C VAL A 410 -12.32 -3.80 7.00
N GLY A 411 -13.41 -3.54 7.74
CA GLY A 411 -13.55 -4.01 9.12
C GLY A 411 -14.10 -5.44 9.16
N VAL A 412 -13.50 -6.30 9.98
CA VAL A 412 -13.91 -7.70 10.17
C VAL A 412 -14.25 -7.90 11.64
N LYS A 413 -15.51 -8.28 11.91
CA LYS A 413 -15.98 -8.71 13.25
C LYS A 413 -16.04 -10.24 13.28
N VAL A 414 -15.42 -10.82 14.30
CA VAL A 414 -15.36 -12.26 14.52
C VAL A 414 -16.39 -12.63 15.60
N THR A 415 -17.34 -13.50 15.28
CA THR A 415 -18.25 -14.12 16.25
C THR A 415 -17.89 -15.60 16.43
N ARG A 416 -18.64 -16.37 17.23
CA ARG A 416 -18.36 -17.80 17.41
C ARG A 416 -18.52 -18.60 16.10
N LYS A 417 -19.52 -18.26 15.29
CA LYS A 417 -19.93 -19.00 14.08
C LYS A 417 -19.85 -18.20 12.80
N THR A 418 -19.69 -16.87 12.88
CA THR A 418 -19.74 -15.99 11.71
C THR A 418 -18.54 -15.03 11.65
N LEU A 419 -18.01 -14.83 10.44
CA LEU A 419 -17.13 -13.71 10.11
C LEU A 419 -17.95 -12.64 9.40
N ARG A 420 -18.13 -11.48 10.05
CA ARG A 420 -18.86 -10.35 9.48
C ARG A 420 -17.89 -9.40 8.79
N LEU A 421 -17.94 -9.35 7.46
CA LEU A 421 -17.17 -8.39 6.67
C LEU A 421 -17.87 -7.03 6.61
N TYR A 422 -17.09 -5.96 6.45
CA TYR A 422 -17.57 -4.57 6.42
C TYR A 422 -18.35 -4.17 7.68
N SER A 423 -17.90 -4.64 8.84
CA SER A 423 -18.35 -4.10 10.13
C SER A 423 -17.80 -2.69 10.32
N ALA A 424 -18.49 -1.88 11.13
CA ALA A 424 -17.94 -0.59 11.56
C ALA A 424 -16.58 -0.80 12.25
N LEU A 425 -15.66 0.13 12.07
CA LEU A 425 -14.28 -0.05 12.54
C LEU A 425 -14.20 -0.16 14.06
N ASP A 426 -14.98 0.65 14.78
CA ASP A 426 -15.04 0.63 16.25
C ASP A 426 -15.56 -0.71 16.81
N SER A 427 -16.38 -1.44 16.05
CA SER A 427 -16.92 -2.76 16.42
C SER A 427 -16.22 -3.94 15.74
N SER A 428 -15.15 -3.68 14.98
CA SER A 428 -14.36 -4.71 14.30
C SER A 428 -13.24 -5.23 15.19
N ASP A 429 -12.93 -6.52 15.08
CA ASP A 429 -11.81 -7.17 15.79
C ASP A 429 -10.50 -7.04 14.99
N LEU A 430 -10.62 -7.03 13.66
CA LEU A 430 -9.54 -6.91 12.68
C LEU A 430 -9.86 -5.85 11.62
N VAL A 431 -8.86 -5.05 11.25
CA VAL A 431 -8.95 -4.10 10.13
C VAL A 431 -7.95 -4.47 9.04
N LEU A 432 -8.43 -4.64 7.80
CA LEU A 432 -7.60 -4.73 6.60
C LEU A 432 -7.71 -3.42 5.83
N CYS A 433 -6.59 -2.78 5.51
CA CYS A 433 -6.63 -1.48 4.84
C CYS A 433 -5.44 -1.24 3.92
N SER A 434 -5.62 -0.33 2.96
CA SER A 434 -4.50 0.29 2.28
C SER A 434 -4.02 1.53 3.04
N PRO A 435 -2.74 1.94 2.89
CA PRO A 435 -2.25 3.17 3.50
C PRO A 435 -3.04 4.41 3.06
N LEU A 436 -3.49 4.44 1.80
CA LEU A 436 -4.30 5.54 1.26
C LEU A 436 -5.71 5.54 1.85
N GLY A 437 -6.36 4.38 1.90
CA GLY A 437 -7.70 4.23 2.46
C GLY A 437 -7.76 4.64 3.93
N LEU A 438 -6.79 4.20 4.72
CA LEU A 438 -6.68 4.58 6.12
C LEU A 438 -6.41 6.09 6.27
N LYS A 439 -5.47 6.66 5.50
CA LYS A 439 -5.21 8.10 5.56
C LYS A 439 -6.44 8.95 5.26
N LEU A 440 -7.15 8.65 4.17
CA LEU A 440 -8.34 9.40 3.77
C LEU A 440 -9.45 9.31 4.82
N LEU A 441 -9.60 8.13 5.44
CA LEU A 441 -10.50 7.95 6.57
C LEU A 441 -10.11 8.88 7.73
N LEU A 442 -8.86 8.85 8.18
CA LEU A 442 -8.38 9.66 9.30
C LEU A 442 -8.48 11.17 9.01
N GLU A 443 -8.16 11.60 7.78
CA GLU A 443 -8.33 12.99 7.35
C GLU A 443 -9.80 13.41 7.29
N SER A 444 -10.71 12.51 6.91
CA SER A 444 -12.15 12.79 6.91
C SER A 444 -12.68 13.06 8.31
N TYR A 445 -12.08 12.42 9.31
CA TYR A 445 -12.41 12.61 10.72
C TYR A 445 -11.80 13.89 11.31
N SER A 446 -10.59 14.27 10.90
CA SER A 446 -9.93 15.49 11.39
C SER A 446 -10.50 16.79 10.80
N LYS A 447 -11.32 16.74 9.74
CA LYS A 447 -11.94 17.94 9.17
C LYS A 447 -13.00 18.46 10.15
N PRO A 448 -12.88 19.70 10.67
CA PRO A 448 -13.97 20.30 11.41
C PRO A 448 -15.19 20.35 10.48
N LYS A 449 -16.37 19.93 10.97
CA LYS A 449 -17.62 20.29 10.30
C LYS A 449 -17.55 21.81 10.11
N ASN A 450 -17.57 22.28 8.87
CA ASN A 450 -17.62 23.71 8.58
C ASN A 450 -18.81 24.26 9.34
N ASP A 451 -18.52 25.03 10.37
CA ASP A 451 -19.50 25.77 11.14
C ASP A 451 -20.06 26.79 10.15
N PRO A 452 -21.34 26.73 9.73
CA PRO A 452 -21.93 27.73 8.83
C PRO A 452 -21.94 29.14 9.45
N SER A 453 -21.45 29.27 10.69
CA SER A 453 -21.24 30.51 11.41
C SER A 453 -19.96 31.27 11.03
N LYS A 454 -19.00 30.68 10.28
CA LYS A 454 -17.76 31.38 9.89
C LYS A 454 -17.78 32.08 8.53
N ASP A 455 -18.79 31.82 7.71
CA ASP A 455 -19.06 32.63 6.50
C ASP A 455 -19.98 33.83 6.79
N ALA A 456 -20.38 34.05 8.05
CA ALA A 456 -21.24 35.16 8.46
C ALA A 456 -20.45 36.42 8.89
N ASP A 457 -19.13 36.32 9.08
CA ASP A 457 -18.30 37.44 9.55
C ASP A 457 -17.74 38.31 8.42
N GLU A 458 -17.89 37.92 7.14
CA GLU A 458 -17.68 38.82 5.99
C GLU A 458 -18.94 39.62 5.59
N ASP A 459 -20.11 39.29 6.16
CA ASP A 459 -21.39 39.98 5.88
C ASP A 459 -21.69 41.15 6.83
N GLY A 460 -20.81 41.41 7.81
CA GLY A 460 -20.93 42.55 8.74
C GLY A 460 -20.79 43.92 8.07
N ASP A 461 -19.94 44.01 7.03
CA ASP A 461 -19.75 45.24 6.27
C ASP A 461 -20.86 45.44 5.21
N ALA A 462 -21.41 44.35 4.67
CA ALA A 462 -22.56 44.40 3.77
C ALA A 462 -23.86 44.84 4.49
N LYS A 463 -24.03 44.49 5.77
CA LYS A 463 -25.15 44.95 6.60
C LYS A 463 -25.14 46.45 6.88
N LYS A 464 -23.96 47.03 7.16
CA LYS A 464 -23.80 48.48 7.35
C LYS A 464 -24.05 49.26 6.05
N LEU A 465 -23.68 48.69 4.90
CA LEU A 465 -23.96 49.28 3.58
C LEU A 465 -25.47 49.25 3.25
N ASN A 466 -26.17 48.17 3.59
CA ASN A 466 -27.60 48.02 3.35
C ASN A 466 -28.48 48.90 4.27
N GLU A 467 -28.02 49.23 5.48
CA GLU A 467 -28.67 50.23 6.35
C GLU A 467 -28.51 51.66 5.84
N GLN A 468 -27.37 52.00 5.22
CA GLN A 468 -27.18 53.27 4.52
C GLN A 468 -28.02 53.39 3.23
N LEU A 469 -28.45 52.26 2.64
CA LEU A 469 -29.20 52.19 1.39
C LEU A 469 -30.71 51.93 1.55
N GLY A 470 -31.22 51.83 2.79
CA GLY A 470 -32.66 51.84 3.06
C GLY A 470 -33.43 50.56 2.69
N ILE A 471 -32.79 49.39 2.62
CA ILE A 471 -33.44 48.13 2.24
C ILE A 471 -33.86 47.33 3.49
N LYS A 472 -35.17 47.17 3.72
CA LYS A 472 -35.72 46.38 4.84
C LYS A 472 -35.88 44.89 4.48
N GLY A 473 -35.16 44.00 5.17
CA GLY A 473 -35.32 42.53 5.12
C GLY A 473 -35.85 41.96 6.44
N LYS A 474 -36.75 40.96 6.36
CA LYS A 474 -37.56 40.38 7.46
C LYS A 474 -36.73 39.56 8.47
N GLN A 475 -37.12 39.64 9.75
CA GLN A 475 -36.56 38.86 10.86
C GLN A 475 -37.11 37.43 10.88
N ASN A 476 -36.23 36.42 11.01
CA ASN A 476 -36.59 35.09 11.55
C ASN A 476 -36.03 34.98 12.96
N LYS A 477 -36.93 34.73 13.92
CA LYS A 477 -36.60 34.41 15.31
C LYS A 477 -36.49 32.89 15.44
N ASN A 478 -35.34 32.40 15.90
CA ASN A 478 -35.20 31.32 16.89
C ASN A 478 -33.72 30.91 16.98
N SER A 479 -33.02 31.42 17.98
CA SER A 479 -31.76 30.83 18.46
C SER A 479 -31.68 30.94 19.99
N LYS A 480 -31.83 29.81 20.66
CA LYS A 480 -31.29 29.56 21.99
C LYS A 480 -30.82 28.11 22.02
N PHE A 481 -29.56 27.90 21.67
CA PHE A 481 -28.80 26.72 22.11
C PHE A 481 -27.45 27.20 22.62
N GLN A 482 -27.11 26.70 23.81
CA GLN A 482 -25.96 27.10 24.61
C GLN A 482 -24.63 26.75 23.93
N LYS A 483 -23.64 27.64 24.15
CA LYS A 483 -22.23 27.44 23.78
C LYS A 483 -21.59 26.42 24.72
N GLY A 484 -21.20 25.27 24.17
CA GLY A 484 -20.13 24.42 24.68
C GLY A 484 -18.98 24.44 23.69
N SER A 485 -17.79 24.85 24.12
CA SER A 485 -16.56 24.83 23.32
C SER A 485 -16.13 23.38 23.06
N ARG A 486 -16.42 22.83 21.87
CA ARG A 486 -15.90 21.52 21.45
C ARG A 486 -14.48 21.67 20.90
N GLY A 487 -13.54 20.97 21.53
CA GLY A 487 -12.16 20.81 21.07
C GLY A 487 -12.08 20.10 19.72
N LYS A 488 -10.88 20.10 19.12
CA LYS A 488 -10.59 19.39 17.86
C LYS A 488 -10.93 17.91 18.03
N LYS A 489 -11.86 17.40 17.22
CA LYS A 489 -12.23 15.98 17.16
C LYS A 489 -11.21 15.21 16.32
N ASN A 490 -10.42 14.33 16.93
CA ASN A 490 -9.68 13.28 16.24
C ASN A 490 -10.28 11.95 16.70
N THR A 491 -10.86 11.19 15.76
CA THR A 491 -11.59 9.95 16.06
C THR A 491 -10.80 8.71 15.59
N ASP A 492 -9.49 8.73 15.83
CA ASP A 492 -8.60 7.60 15.56
C ASP A 492 -8.70 6.52 16.67
N ASP A 493 -9.77 6.59 17.47
CA ASP A 493 -9.93 5.79 18.69
C ASP A 493 -9.88 4.30 18.41
N PHE A 494 -10.28 3.83 17.22
CA PHE A 494 -10.17 2.41 16.81
C PHE A 494 -8.72 1.92 16.61
N LEU A 495 -7.74 2.81 16.56
CA LEU A 495 -6.30 2.45 16.49
C LEU A 495 -5.62 2.45 17.87
N SER A 496 -6.34 2.79 18.94
CA SER A 496 -5.76 2.89 20.29
C SER A 496 -5.33 1.53 20.83
N SER A 497 -6.20 0.50 20.78
CA SER A 497 -5.94 -0.83 21.38
C SER A 497 -5.36 -1.88 20.45
N LEU A 498 -4.60 -1.48 19.42
CA LEU A 498 -3.93 -2.42 18.53
C LEU A 498 -2.78 -3.16 19.23
N GLU A 499 -2.84 -4.49 19.19
CA GLU A 499 -1.88 -5.43 19.78
C GLU A 499 -1.02 -6.11 18.69
N ILE A 500 -1.52 -6.27 17.47
CA ILE A 500 -0.76 -6.80 16.32
C ILE A 500 -0.95 -5.90 15.08
N VAL A 501 0.15 -5.49 14.46
CA VAL A 501 0.16 -4.75 13.20
C VAL A 501 1.04 -5.47 12.17
N VAL A 502 0.49 -5.75 10.99
CA VAL A 502 1.21 -6.36 9.87
C VAL A 502 1.32 -5.37 8.72
N LEU A 503 2.55 -5.16 8.23
CA LEU A 503 2.85 -4.43 7.01
C LEU A 503 3.38 -5.44 5.97
N ASP A 504 2.51 -5.88 5.07
CA ASP A 504 2.83 -6.87 4.04
C ASP A 504 3.23 -6.18 2.73
N GLN A 505 4.17 -6.78 1.99
CA GLN A 505 4.75 -6.25 0.75
C GLN A 505 5.20 -4.78 0.86
N PHE A 506 5.98 -4.45 1.89
CA PHE A 506 6.37 -3.06 2.15
C PHE A 506 7.03 -2.36 0.95
N GLN A 507 7.74 -3.10 0.09
CA GLN A 507 8.33 -2.55 -1.14
C GLN A 507 7.30 -1.88 -2.07
N THR A 508 6.06 -2.34 -2.08
CA THR A 508 5.01 -1.78 -2.94
C THR A 508 4.54 -0.42 -2.43
N PHE A 509 4.53 -0.21 -1.10
CA PHE A 509 4.18 1.09 -0.51
C PHE A 509 5.12 2.21 -0.93
N GLU A 510 6.39 1.89 -1.24
CA GLU A 510 7.38 2.86 -1.72
C GLU A 510 6.98 3.47 -3.07
N TYR A 511 6.32 2.70 -3.93
CA TYR A 511 5.87 3.12 -5.27
C TYR A 511 4.48 3.75 -5.28
N GLN A 512 3.76 3.66 -4.16
CA GLN A 512 2.50 4.35 -3.92
C GLN A 512 2.78 5.68 -3.21
N ASN A 513 2.86 5.66 -1.89
CA ASN A 513 3.28 6.76 -1.05
C ASN A 513 3.64 6.23 0.35
N SER A 514 4.92 5.94 0.58
CA SER A 514 5.40 5.41 1.86
C SER A 514 5.25 6.41 3.03
N THR A 515 5.04 7.70 2.74
CA THR A 515 4.76 8.71 3.77
C THR A 515 3.44 8.43 4.50
N ASN A 516 2.45 7.85 3.81
CA ASN A 516 1.19 7.48 4.44
C ASN A 516 1.42 6.44 5.55
N VAL A 517 2.25 5.42 5.28
CA VAL A 517 2.63 4.40 6.28
C VAL A 517 3.39 5.04 7.45
N LEU A 518 4.33 5.94 7.17
CA LEU A 518 5.07 6.66 8.21
C LEU A 518 4.16 7.49 9.12
N ASN A 519 3.17 8.18 8.53
CA ASN A 519 2.21 8.96 9.29
C ASN A 519 1.33 8.06 10.17
N ILE A 520 0.83 6.94 9.63
CA ILE A 520 0.06 5.94 10.40
C ILE A 520 0.86 5.48 11.62
N MET A 521 2.11 5.07 11.41
CA MET A 521 2.99 4.57 12.49
C MET A 521 3.35 5.63 13.53
N LYS A 522 3.51 6.89 13.10
CA LYS A 522 3.99 8.00 13.94
C LYS A 522 2.88 8.68 14.72
N THR A 523 1.74 8.91 14.07
CA THR A 523 0.74 9.89 14.51
C THR A 523 -0.57 9.26 14.90
N ASN A 524 -0.89 8.05 14.44
CA ASN A 524 -2.23 7.47 14.62
C ASN A 524 -2.23 6.20 15.49
N LEU A 525 -1.18 5.37 15.42
CA LEU A 525 -1.13 4.12 16.16
C LEU A 525 -0.97 4.29 17.67
N ASN A 526 -1.82 3.59 18.42
CA ASN A 526 -1.73 3.49 19.89
C ASN A 526 -1.66 4.85 20.59
N ASN A 527 -2.49 5.80 20.15
CA ASN A 527 -2.75 7.00 20.93
C ASN A 527 -3.84 6.73 21.97
N LEU A 528 -3.85 7.55 23.03
CA LEU A 528 -4.97 7.60 23.95
C LEU A 528 -6.21 8.15 23.22
N PRO A 529 -7.39 7.52 23.38
CA PRO A 529 -8.63 8.07 22.85
C PRO A 529 -8.90 9.43 23.49
N GLN A 530 -9.43 10.36 22.71
CA GLN A 530 -9.72 11.73 23.19
C GLN A 530 -11.14 11.88 23.74
N GLU A 531 -12.06 11.02 23.30
CA GLU A 531 -13.46 11.01 23.72
C GLU A 531 -13.76 9.69 24.45
N GLN A 532 -14.58 9.76 25.51
CA GLN A 532 -15.11 8.58 26.18
C GLN A 532 -16.32 8.10 25.37
N THR A 533 -16.26 6.88 24.85
CA THR A 533 -17.43 6.21 24.28
C THR A 533 -18.29 5.63 25.40
N SER A 534 -19.62 5.67 25.26
CA SER A 534 -20.56 5.12 26.25
C SER A 534 -20.29 3.65 26.61
N ASP A 535 -19.68 2.91 25.68
CA ASP A 535 -19.43 1.47 25.80
C ASP A 535 -18.09 1.14 26.48
N MET A 536 -17.34 2.16 26.93
CA MET A 536 -16.02 1.99 27.52
C MET A 536 -16.10 1.75 29.03
N ASP A 537 -15.94 0.49 29.45
CA ASP A 537 -15.86 0.11 30.85
C ASP A 537 -14.42 0.26 31.39
N PHE A 538 -14.12 1.40 32.02
CA PHE A 538 -12.81 1.68 32.63
C PHE A 538 -12.41 0.65 33.70
N GLY A 539 -13.37 0.01 34.36
CA GLY A 539 -13.11 -1.05 35.34
C GLY A 539 -12.39 -2.24 34.69
N ARG A 540 -12.63 -2.47 33.40
CA ARG A 540 -12.11 -3.61 32.63
C ARG A 540 -10.91 -3.30 31.73
N ILE A 541 -10.51 -2.03 31.63
CA ILE A 541 -9.34 -1.64 30.85
C ILE A 541 -8.06 -2.06 31.58
N LYS A 542 -7.15 -2.72 30.86
CA LYS A 542 -5.85 -3.12 31.43
C LYS A 542 -4.99 -1.90 31.79
N TYR A 543 -4.23 -1.98 32.88
CA TYR A 543 -3.42 -0.86 33.36
C TYR A 543 -2.44 -0.31 32.33
N TYR A 544 -1.78 -1.17 31.55
CA TYR A 544 -0.84 -0.70 30.52
C TYR A 544 -1.50 0.13 29.40
N TYR A 545 -2.82 0.02 29.23
CA TYR A 545 -3.58 0.93 28.36
C TYR A 545 -3.69 2.32 29.01
N LEU A 546 -4.11 2.35 30.28
CA LEU A 546 -4.25 3.57 31.09
C LEU A 546 -2.92 4.34 31.24
N ASP A 547 -1.82 3.61 31.41
CA ASP A 547 -0.48 4.19 31.56
C ASP A 547 0.18 4.58 30.22
N ASN A 548 -0.53 4.40 29.09
CA ASN A 548 -0.03 4.65 27.74
C ASN A 548 1.23 3.81 27.39
N LEU A 549 1.29 2.58 27.90
CA LEU A 549 2.39 1.62 27.73
C LEU A 549 2.11 0.56 26.66
N GLN A 550 0.92 0.59 26.06
CA GLN A 550 0.46 -0.34 25.01
C GLN A 550 1.45 -0.54 23.84
N TYR A 551 2.25 0.46 23.48
CA TYR A 551 3.24 0.34 22.42
C TYR A 551 4.37 -0.67 22.73
N LEU A 552 4.59 -1.01 24.02
CA LEU A 552 5.54 -2.04 24.46
C LEU A 552 5.01 -3.47 24.26
N PHE A 553 3.69 -3.61 24.16
CA PHE A 553 3.00 -4.89 23.99
C PHE A 553 2.67 -5.18 22.54
N ARG A 554 2.50 -4.13 21.72
CA ARG A 554 2.22 -4.25 20.29
C ARG A 554 3.33 -5.03 19.59
N GLN A 555 2.94 -6.05 18.84
CA GLN A 555 3.79 -6.73 17.88
C GLN A 555 3.63 -6.11 16.48
N THR A 556 4.74 -5.77 15.84
CA THR A 556 4.77 -5.24 14.47
C THR A 556 5.53 -6.20 13.56
N LEU A 557 4.86 -6.72 12.54
CA LEU A 557 5.42 -7.64 11.54
C LEU A 557 5.56 -6.89 10.20
N ILE A 558 6.77 -6.79 9.68
CA ILE A 558 7.08 -6.10 8.43
C ILE A 558 7.70 -7.10 7.47
N PHE A 559 6.99 -7.38 6.38
CA PHE A 559 7.47 -8.23 5.30
C PHE A 559 7.78 -7.39 4.07
N THR A 560 8.98 -7.53 3.54
CA THR A 560 9.41 -6.80 2.35
C THR A 560 10.30 -7.66 1.48
N LYS A 561 10.21 -7.54 0.16
CA LYS A 561 11.17 -8.17 -0.75
C LYS A 561 12.59 -7.66 -0.52
N ASN A 562 12.68 -6.37 -0.20
CA ASN A 562 13.92 -5.65 -0.21
C ASN A 562 13.94 -4.72 1.01
N LEU A 563 15.01 -4.79 1.82
CA LEU A 563 15.28 -3.80 2.85
C LEU A 563 15.37 -2.39 2.24
N THR A 564 14.51 -1.46 2.65
CA THR A 564 14.54 -0.07 2.20
C THR A 564 14.91 0.87 3.35
N VAL A 565 15.10 2.15 3.04
CA VAL A 565 15.32 3.18 4.07
C VAL A 565 14.07 3.32 4.94
N ASN A 566 12.86 3.36 4.33
CA ASN A 566 11.62 3.54 5.08
C ASN A 566 11.26 2.31 5.91
N SER A 567 11.49 1.09 5.40
CA SER A 567 11.24 -0.13 6.19
C SER A 567 12.14 -0.19 7.42
N ASN A 568 13.41 0.20 7.29
CA ASN A 568 14.33 0.33 8.41
C ASN A 568 13.93 1.43 9.39
N LEU A 569 13.47 2.57 8.88
CA LEU A 569 13.04 3.68 9.72
C LEU A 569 11.84 3.27 10.57
N VAL A 570 10.86 2.60 9.97
CA VAL A 570 9.70 2.07 10.70
C VAL A 570 10.13 1.09 11.78
N PHE A 571 10.99 0.13 11.42
CA PHE A 571 11.51 -0.86 12.36
C PHE A 571 12.30 -0.24 13.52
N ASN A 572 13.17 0.74 13.24
CA ASN A 572 14.02 1.32 14.25
C ASN A 572 13.28 2.27 15.20
N ASN A 573 12.32 3.04 14.68
CA ASN A 573 11.67 4.13 15.43
C ASN A 573 10.32 3.72 16.03
N TYR A 574 9.61 2.77 15.42
CA TYR A 574 8.24 2.42 15.81
C TYR A 574 8.08 0.96 16.24
N CYS A 575 9.10 0.10 16.13
CA CYS A 575 9.07 -1.26 16.66
C CYS A 575 9.91 -1.34 17.95
N PHE A 576 9.23 -1.27 19.09
CA PHE A 576 9.81 -1.26 20.44
C PHE A 576 9.04 -2.20 21.38
N ASN A 577 8.85 -3.46 20.97
CA ASN A 577 8.25 -4.47 21.83
C ASN A 577 9.19 -4.87 23.00
N ARG A 578 8.63 -5.08 24.19
CA ARG A 578 9.37 -5.51 25.40
C ARG A 578 10.05 -6.87 25.24
N ASN A 579 9.46 -7.77 24.47
CA ASN A 579 10.04 -9.10 24.17
C ASN A 579 11.18 -9.02 23.15
N GLY A 580 11.45 -7.82 22.61
CA GLY A 580 12.47 -7.59 21.62
C GLY A 580 11.96 -7.75 20.19
N ARG A 581 12.92 -7.69 19.26
CA ARG A 581 12.67 -7.61 17.82
C ARG A 581 13.67 -8.41 17.03
N PHE A 582 13.25 -8.87 15.88
CA PHE A 582 14.03 -9.70 14.97
C PHE A 582 14.16 -9.03 13.60
N LYS A 583 15.34 -9.16 13.01
CA LYS A 583 15.60 -8.71 11.63
C LYS A 583 16.57 -9.66 10.96
N ASN A 584 16.22 -10.13 9.76
CA ASN A 584 17.18 -10.89 8.96
C ASN A 584 18.16 -9.95 8.24
N LEU A 585 19.43 -10.36 8.20
CA LEU A 585 20.52 -9.69 7.52
C LEU A 585 21.02 -10.60 6.41
N ILE A 586 20.63 -10.22 5.19
CA ILE A 586 21.03 -10.90 3.98
C ILE A 586 22.32 -10.24 3.46
N ARG A 587 23.39 -11.02 3.38
CA ARG A 587 24.67 -10.57 2.89
C ARG A 587 24.88 -11.07 1.46
N LEU A 588 24.76 -10.15 0.50
CA LEU A 588 25.08 -10.39 -0.90
C LEU A 588 26.60 -10.42 -1.10
N ASN A 589 27.21 -11.55 -0.73
CA ASN A 589 28.65 -11.76 -0.84
C ASN A 589 29.05 -12.34 -2.21
N ASP A 590 28.13 -13.04 -2.87
CA ASP A 590 28.34 -13.58 -4.21
C ASP A 590 27.95 -12.57 -5.28
N LEU A 591 28.91 -12.32 -6.17
CA LEU A 591 28.67 -11.63 -7.43
C LEU A 591 27.51 -12.30 -8.18
N LYS A 592 27.28 -13.61 -8.06
CA LYS A 592 26.21 -14.36 -8.74
C LYS A 592 24.83 -13.68 -8.71
N TYR A 593 24.50 -13.02 -7.61
CA TYR A 593 23.21 -12.36 -7.38
C TYR A 593 23.24 -10.83 -7.57
N THR A 594 24.40 -10.25 -7.88
CA THR A 594 24.54 -8.81 -8.12
C THR A 594 24.36 -8.46 -9.60
N VAL A 595 23.95 -7.23 -9.86
CA VAL A 595 23.79 -6.73 -11.24
C VAL A 595 25.12 -6.80 -12.00
N LEU A 596 26.24 -6.48 -11.35
CA LEU A 596 27.56 -6.49 -11.99
C LEU A 596 27.95 -7.85 -12.58
N ASN A 597 27.54 -8.97 -11.96
CA ASN A 597 27.90 -10.29 -12.49
C ASN A 597 27.05 -10.71 -13.67
N TYR A 598 25.76 -10.34 -13.67
CA TYR A 598 24.91 -10.51 -14.85
C TYR A 598 25.53 -9.83 -16.08
N LEU A 599 26.29 -8.76 -15.85
CA LEU A 599 26.90 -7.95 -16.89
C LEU A 599 28.31 -8.38 -17.28
N LYS A 600 28.94 -9.36 -16.61
CA LYS A 600 30.28 -9.86 -17.01
C LYS A 600 30.34 -10.28 -18.48
N LEU A 601 29.23 -10.78 -19.02
CA LEU A 601 29.11 -11.15 -20.44
C LEU A 601 29.14 -9.94 -21.39
N TYR A 602 28.91 -8.73 -20.88
CA TYR A 602 28.81 -7.46 -21.61
C TYR A 602 29.88 -6.44 -21.18
N ASN A 603 30.86 -6.83 -20.35
CA ASN A 603 31.87 -5.91 -19.79
C ASN A 603 32.70 -5.16 -20.85
N ASN A 604 32.87 -5.74 -22.05
CA ASN A 604 33.59 -5.07 -23.14
C ASN A 604 32.74 -4.04 -23.90
N MET A 605 31.46 -3.90 -23.55
CA MET A 605 30.52 -2.99 -24.23
C MET A 605 30.05 -1.84 -23.35
N LEU A 606 30.05 -1.99 -22.02
CA LEU A 606 29.52 -1.02 -21.08
C LEU A 606 30.65 -0.43 -20.22
N ASN A 607 30.78 0.89 -20.22
CA ASN A 607 31.60 1.60 -19.27
C ASN A 607 30.76 2.04 -18.06
N LEU A 608 30.91 1.32 -16.94
CA LEU A 608 30.17 1.52 -15.70
C LEU A 608 30.90 2.48 -14.76
N LYS A 609 30.38 3.69 -14.59
CA LYS A 609 30.96 4.73 -13.73
C LYS A 609 30.10 5.00 -12.50
N PHE A 610 30.62 4.68 -11.32
CA PHE A 610 30.01 5.07 -10.04
C PHE A 610 30.70 6.31 -9.51
N GLN A 611 29.93 7.38 -9.31
CA GLN A 611 30.46 8.67 -8.87
C GLN A 611 29.87 9.07 -7.52
N ARG A 612 30.74 9.16 -6.52
CA ARG A 612 30.40 9.57 -5.17
C ARG A 612 30.41 11.09 -5.05
N PHE A 613 29.47 11.64 -4.30
CA PHE A 613 29.54 13.03 -3.83
C PHE A 613 29.54 13.09 -2.31
N GLU A 614 30.17 14.13 -1.78
CA GLU A 614 30.22 14.37 -0.34
C GLU A 614 29.02 15.20 0.13
N THR A 615 28.59 14.90 1.35
CA THR A 615 27.50 15.56 2.07
C THR A 615 28.04 16.24 3.33
N SER A 616 27.17 16.87 4.13
CA SER A 616 27.57 17.39 5.45
C SER A 616 28.22 16.29 6.31
N LYS A 617 29.24 16.67 7.08
CA LYS A 617 29.92 15.77 8.05
C LYS A 617 29.08 15.54 9.32
N ASP A 618 28.17 16.45 9.61
CA ASP A 618 27.24 16.31 10.74
C ASP A 618 26.10 15.33 10.37
N PRO A 619 25.95 14.18 11.06
CA PRO A 619 24.94 13.17 10.73
C PRO A 619 23.50 13.70 10.69
N GLN A 620 23.13 14.65 11.55
CA GLN A 620 21.77 15.18 11.58
C GLN A 620 21.48 16.04 10.36
N GLN A 621 22.41 16.93 10.02
CA GLN A 621 22.30 17.78 8.84
C GLN A 621 22.53 17.01 7.54
N MET A 622 23.28 15.91 7.59
CA MET A 622 23.57 15.07 6.44
C MET A 622 22.27 14.61 5.77
N ILE A 623 21.32 14.06 6.53
CA ILE A 623 20.06 13.52 5.98
C ILE A 623 19.22 14.62 5.33
N ILE A 624 19.12 15.78 5.98
CA ILE A 624 18.24 16.88 5.54
C ILE A 624 18.81 17.59 4.30
N SER A 625 20.12 17.81 4.27
CA SER A 625 20.78 18.57 3.20
C SER A 625 21.19 17.74 1.99
N GLU A 626 21.13 16.41 2.07
CA GLU A 626 21.62 15.53 1.01
C GLU A 626 20.99 15.77 -0.37
N PRO A 627 19.66 16.00 -0.51
CA PRO A 627 19.06 16.33 -1.81
C PRO A 627 19.64 17.61 -2.43
N ASP A 628 19.96 18.62 -1.61
CA ASP A 628 20.58 19.86 -2.07
C ASP A 628 22.03 19.66 -2.55
N PHE A 629 22.80 18.83 -1.83
CA PHE A 629 24.15 18.47 -2.25
C PHE A 629 24.14 17.66 -3.55
N ARG A 630 23.25 16.68 -3.69
CA ARG A 630 23.09 15.90 -4.93
C ARG A 630 22.74 16.80 -6.10
N PHE A 631 21.77 17.69 -5.92
CA PHE A 631 21.36 18.64 -6.96
C PHE A 631 22.53 19.53 -7.37
N LYS A 632 23.21 20.17 -6.41
CA LYS A 632 24.39 21.02 -6.70
C LYS A 632 25.48 20.26 -7.45
N PHE A 633 25.78 19.05 -7.00
CA PHE A 633 26.77 18.18 -7.63
C PHE A 633 26.43 17.85 -9.09
N PHE A 634 25.17 17.48 -9.35
CA PHE A 634 24.71 17.20 -10.71
C PHE A 634 24.88 18.42 -11.63
N ILE A 635 24.48 19.60 -11.15
CA ILE A 635 24.60 20.86 -11.90
C ILE A 635 26.06 21.26 -12.14
N SER A 636 26.95 21.07 -11.18
CA SER A 636 28.35 21.49 -11.30
C SER A 636 29.22 20.53 -12.10
N SER A 637 28.94 19.22 -12.00
CA SER A 637 29.88 18.18 -12.43
C SER A 637 29.38 17.35 -13.60
N ILE A 638 28.07 17.17 -13.73
CA ILE A 638 27.48 16.30 -14.78
C ILE A 638 26.89 17.12 -15.91
N LEU A 639 26.02 18.07 -15.59
CA LEU A 639 25.30 18.88 -16.56
C LEU A 639 26.21 19.64 -17.54
N PRO A 640 27.36 20.24 -17.13
CA PRO A 640 28.21 20.96 -18.06
C PRO A 640 28.83 20.05 -19.13
N ASN A 641 29.09 18.78 -18.79
CA ASN A 641 29.62 17.80 -19.74
C ASN A 641 28.56 17.40 -20.77
N LEU A 642 27.29 17.30 -20.36
CA LEU A 642 26.18 17.05 -21.28
C LEU A 642 25.99 18.19 -22.28
N ILE A 643 26.16 19.43 -21.83
CA ILE A 643 26.07 20.62 -22.69
C ILE A 643 27.24 20.68 -23.67
N LYS A 644 28.48 20.46 -23.19
CA LYS A 644 29.70 20.55 -24.02
C LYS A 644 29.75 19.48 -25.11
N ASN A 645 29.32 18.27 -24.81
CA ASN A 645 29.46 17.14 -25.72
C ASN A 645 28.30 17.00 -26.73
N GLU A 646 27.26 17.83 -26.61
CA GLU A 646 26.01 17.73 -27.40
C GLU A 646 25.52 16.27 -27.56
N SER A 647 25.62 15.49 -26.49
CA SER A 647 25.38 14.05 -26.54
C SER A 647 23.92 13.75 -26.85
N ASN A 648 23.68 12.95 -27.89
CA ASN A 648 22.35 12.44 -28.23
C ASN A 648 22.12 11.09 -27.56
N GLY A 649 20.85 10.80 -27.21
CA GLY A 649 20.49 9.52 -26.59
C GLY A 649 20.86 9.42 -25.11
N VAL A 650 20.79 10.54 -24.38
CA VAL A 650 21.04 10.58 -22.94
C VAL A 650 19.73 10.33 -22.18
N LEU A 651 19.68 9.31 -21.34
CA LEU A 651 18.57 9.09 -20.41
C LEU A 651 19.00 9.41 -18.98
N ILE A 652 18.26 10.28 -18.31
CA ILE A 652 18.45 10.58 -16.89
C ILE A 652 17.33 9.92 -16.11
N TYR A 653 17.69 8.90 -15.35
CA TYR A 653 16.80 8.14 -14.48
C TYR A 653 16.74 8.77 -13.09
N ILE A 654 15.53 9.06 -12.61
CA ILE A 654 15.29 9.79 -11.37
C ILE A 654 14.28 9.01 -10.51
N PRO A 655 14.72 8.44 -9.36
CA PRO A 655 13.83 7.76 -8.43
C PRO A 655 12.74 8.63 -7.81
N ASP A 656 13.14 9.81 -7.31
CA ASP A 656 12.27 10.69 -6.53
C ASP A 656 11.60 11.77 -7.39
N TYR A 657 10.28 11.94 -7.21
CA TYR A 657 9.51 12.88 -8.02
C TYR A 657 9.84 14.35 -7.69
N THR A 658 10.22 14.66 -6.44
CA THR A 658 10.56 16.04 -6.06
C THR A 658 11.87 16.49 -6.70
N ASP A 659 12.87 15.59 -6.72
CA ASP A 659 14.12 15.79 -7.45
C ASP A 659 13.89 15.90 -8.97
N PHE A 660 12.97 15.11 -9.52
CA PHE A 660 12.58 15.20 -10.94
C PHE A 660 12.04 16.59 -11.30
N LEU A 661 11.09 17.11 -10.52
CA LEU A 661 10.53 18.45 -10.75
C LEU A 661 11.62 19.53 -10.67
N ARG A 662 12.53 19.41 -9.70
CA ARG A 662 13.64 20.34 -9.51
C ARG A 662 14.59 20.35 -10.71
N LEU A 663 14.98 19.17 -11.20
CA LEU A 663 15.85 19.01 -12.36
C LEU A 663 15.18 19.50 -13.65
N LYS A 664 13.93 19.09 -13.90
CA LYS A 664 13.15 19.52 -15.06
C LYS A 664 13.08 21.03 -15.15
N ASN A 665 12.72 21.69 -14.04
CA ASN A 665 12.60 23.15 -13.98
C ASN A 665 13.94 23.86 -14.19
N TYR A 666 15.03 23.32 -13.65
CA TYR A 666 16.36 23.92 -13.81
C TYR A 666 16.87 23.77 -15.25
N ILE A 667 16.82 22.56 -15.80
CA ILE A 667 17.34 22.25 -17.15
C ILE A 667 16.56 23.05 -18.19
N GLY A 668 15.23 23.09 -18.09
CA GLY A 668 14.39 23.83 -19.04
C GLY A 668 14.57 25.35 -19.02
N LYS A 669 15.02 25.93 -17.90
CA LYS A 669 15.26 27.38 -17.78
C LYS A 669 16.69 27.80 -18.10
N ASN A 670 17.67 26.97 -17.76
CA ASN A 670 19.09 27.36 -17.71
C ASN A 670 19.96 26.70 -18.79
N THR A 671 19.39 25.82 -19.62
CA THR A 671 20.15 25.11 -20.66
C THR A 671 19.46 25.21 -22.02
N SER A 672 20.24 25.12 -23.09
CA SER A 672 19.76 25.01 -24.47
C SER A 672 19.57 23.55 -24.91
N LEU A 673 19.58 22.60 -23.96
CA LEU A 673 19.42 21.18 -24.26
C LEU A 673 18.00 20.89 -24.73
N LEU A 674 17.89 20.04 -25.76
CA LEU A 674 16.61 19.56 -26.25
C LEU A 674 16.13 18.42 -25.35
N VAL A 675 15.32 18.78 -24.35
CA VAL A 675 14.88 17.88 -23.27
C VAL A 675 13.39 17.67 -23.31
N ASP A 676 12.96 16.42 -23.13
CA ASP A 676 11.57 16.05 -22.87
C ASP A 676 11.51 15.07 -21.68
N ASP A 677 10.32 14.87 -21.14
CA ASP A 677 10.11 14.14 -19.89
C ASP A 677 9.01 13.07 -19.99
N LEU A 678 9.29 11.93 -19.36
CA LEU A 678 8.34 10.84 -19.14
C LEU A 678 8.23 10.58 -17.64
N ASN A 679 7.02 10.74 -17.13
CA ASN A 679 6.69 10.52 -15.74
C ASN A 679 5.35 9.76 -15.60
N GLU A 680 5.00 9.39 -14.39
CA GLU A 680 3.80 8.63 -14.04
C GLU A 680 2.48 9.32 -14.45
N TYR A 681 2.48 10.64 -14.62
CA TYR A 681 1.31 11.43 -15.04
C TYR A 681 1.27 11.69 -16.55
N SER A 682 2.22 11.14 -17.31
CA SER A 682 2.28 11.33 -18.76
C SER A 682 1.22 10.48 -19.45
N SER A 683 0.43 11.09 -20.33
CA SER A 683 -0.56 10.35 -21.12
C SER A 683 0.09 9.39 -22.12
N VAL A 684 -0.61 8.30 -22.45
CA VAL A 684 -0.14 7.30 -23.42
C VAL A 684 0.28 7.92 -24.76
N PRO A 685 -0.48 8.88 -25.35
CA PRO A 685 -0.05 9.55 -26.58
C PRO A 685 1.25 10.34 -26.44
N LYS A 686 1.47 11.01 -25.29
CA LYS A 686 2.74 11.71 -25.03
C LYS A 686 3.88 10.70 -24.96
N ILE A 687 3.69 9.62 -24.19
CA ILE A 687 4.70 8.57 -24.01
C ILE A 687 5.15 8.00 -25.36
N THR A 688 4.20 7.63 -26.22
CA THR A 688 4.50 7.06 -27.54
C THR A 688 5.25 8.05 -28.44
N LYS A 689 4.81 9.32 -28.48
CA LYS A 689 5.46 10.37 -29.28
C LYS A 689 6.89 10.65 -28.82
N THR A 690 7.08 10.90 -27.52
CA THR A 690 8.38 11.22 -26.93
C THR A 690 9.37 10.06 -27.10
N ARG A 691 8.94 8.80 -26.92
CA ARG A 691 9.78 7.62 -27.16
C ARG A 691 10.26 7.53 -28.61
N ASN A 692 9.37 7.75 -29.57
CA ASN A 692 9.71 7.72 -30.99
C ASN A 692 10.68 8.84 -31.37
N PHE A 693 10.45 10.06 -30.88
CA PHE A 693 11.35 11.19 -31.13
C PHE A 693 12.71 11.01 -30.49
N PHE A 694 12.79 10.49 -29.26
CA PHE A 694 14.06 10.18 -28.59
C PHE A 694 14.87 9.13 -29.39
N LYS A 695 14.21 8.03 -29.78
CA LYS A 695 14.83 6.99 -30.62
C LYS A 695 15.40 7.58 -31.91
N LEU A 696 14.57 8.25 -32.71
CA LEU A 696 14.99 8.80 -34.01
C LEU A 696 16.10 9.86 -33.88
N THR A 697 16.10 10.62 -32.78
CA THR A 697 17.16 11.60 -32.50
C THR A 697 18.49 10.91 -32.21
N SER A 698 18.47 9.82 -31.43
CA SER A 698 19.67 9.02 -31.12
C SER A 698 20.29 8.37 -32.36
N GLU A 699 19.46 7.95 -33.32
CA GLU A 699 19.86 7.36 -34.61
C GLU A 699 20.38 8.41 -35.60
N LYS A 700 20.38 9.71 -35.24
CA LYS A 700 20.70 10.83 -36.13
C LYS A 700 19.84 10.84 -37.40
N SER A 701 18.58 10.39 -37.30
CA SER A 701 17.69 10.25 -38.45
C SER A 701 17.41 11.61 -39.11
N PRO A 702 17.52 11.74 -40.45
CA PRO A 702 17.34 13.02 -41.15
C PRO A 702 15.88 13.52 -41.14
N THR A 703 14.93 12.65 -40.77
CA THR A 703 13.49 12.91 -40.72
C THR A 703 13.07 13.79 -39.55
N VAL A 704 13.89 13.86 -38.49
CA VAL A 704 13.59 14.63 -37.28
C VAL A 704 14.33 15.97 -37.31
N ARG A 705 13.57 17.07 -37.43
CA ARG A 705 14.10 18.44 -37.45
C ARG A 705 13.37 19.33 -36.45
N GLY A 706 14.08 20.37 -35.99
CA GLY A 706 13.53 21.39 -35.09
C GLY A 706 13.09 20.84 -33.73
N SER A 707 11.93 21.29 -33.25
CA SER A 707 11.39 21.00 -31.92
C SER A 707 11.04 19.53 -31.64
N LYS A 708 11.15 18.64 -32.63
CA LYS A 708 10.91 17.20 -32.48
C LYS A 708 12.16 16.42 -32.07
N LYS A 709 13.33 17.07 -31.98
CA LYS A 709 14.56 16.44 -31.52
C LYS A 709 14.58 16.38 -30.00
N ILE A 710 14.98 15.22 -29.46
CA ILE A 710 15.11 14.99 -28.01
C ILE A 710 16.47 14.37 -27.76
N ASN A 711 17.40 15.17 -27.23
CA ASN A 711 18.77 14.72 -26.93
C ASN A 711 18.83 14.08 -25.54
N VAL A 712 18.08 14.65 -24.59
CA VAL A 712 18.03 14.21 -23.19
C VAL A 712 16.60 13.85 -22.82
N LEU A 713 16.42 12.67 -22.25
CA LEU A 713 15.13 12.19 -21.74
C LEU A 713 15.17 12.08 -20.21
N LEU A 714 14.29 12.82 -19.54
CA LEU A 714 14.07 12.67 -18.10
C LEU A 714 13.05 11.54 -17.88
N TYR A 715 13.38 10.58 -17.02
CA TYR A 715 12.55 9.40 -16.80
C TYR A 715 12.40 9.09 -15.31
N THR A 716 11.15 8.94 -14.83
CA THR A 716 10.88 8.63 -13.41
C THR A 716 10.85 7.13 -13.14
N GLU A 717 11.34 6.72 -11.96
CA GLU A 717 11.26 5.31 -11.51
C GLU A 717 9.81 4.82 -11.40
N ARG A 718 8.92 5.67 -10.89
CA ARG A 718 7.50 5.32 -10.71
C ARG A 718 6.84 4.96 -12.04
N LEU A 719 7.13 5.68 -13.13
CA LEU A 719 6.65 5.29 -14.46
C LEU A 719 7.19 3.92 -14.88
N HIS A 720 8.46 3.63 -14.59
CA HIS A 720 9.03 2.31 -14.87
C HIS A 720 8.29 1.21 -14.12
N TYR A 721 8.03 1.44 -12.83
CA TYR A 721 7.35 0.50 -11.95
C TYR A 721 5.99 0.10 -12.48
N TYR A 722 5.14 1.05 -12.90
CA TYR A 722 3.77 0.75 -13.35
C TYR A 722 3.66 0.25 -14.79
N ARG A 723 4.58 0.63 -15.69
CA ARG A 723 4.42 0.38 -17.14
C ARG A 723 5.55 -0.41 -17.78
N LYS A 724 6.75 -0.44 -17.17
CA LYS A 724 7.98 -1.05 -17.71
C LYS A 724 8.16 -0.77 -19.22
N TYR A 725 8.07 0.49 -19.64
CA TYR A 725 8.23 0.84 -21.06
C TYR A 725 9.64 0.53 -21.57
N ASP A 726 9.73 -0.09 -22.74
CA ASP A 726 11.00 -0.32 -23.44
C ASP A 726 11.49 0.98 -24.09
N ILE A 727 12.58 1.56 -23.58
CA ILE A 727 13.12 2.83 -24.08
C ILE A 727 14.30 2.55 -25.01
N LYS A 728 14.09 2.85 -26.30
CA LYS A 728 15.04 2.64 -27.39
C LYS A 728 15.85 3.92 -27.65
N GLY A 729 17.10 3.77 -28.09
CA GLY A 729 17.96 4.92 -28.40
C GLY A 729 18.84 5.42 -27.25
N ILE A 730 18.98 4.64 -26.17
CA ILE A 730 19.86 4.99 -25.05
C ILE A 730 21.32 4.73 -25.46
N LYS A 731 22.14 5.77 -25.43
CA LYS A 731 23.60 5.73 -25.63
C LYS A 731 24.38 6.07 -24.37
N GLN A 732 23.81 6.94 -23.54
CA GLN A 732 24.33 7.27 -22.22
C GLN A 732 23.19 7.20 -21.20
N LEU A 733 23.40 6.45 -20.12
CA LEU A 733 22.44 6.30 -19.03
C LEU A 733 23.00 6.95 -17.77
N ILE A 734 22.25 7.86 -17.15
CA ILE A 734 22.64 8.53 -15.92
C ILE A 734 21.58 8.26 -14.86
N PHE A 735 21.95 7.47 -13.86
CA PHE A 735 21.19 7.34 -12.63
C PHE A 735 21.52 8.53 -11.73
N TYR A 736 20.57 9.47 -11.61
CA TYR A 736 20.69 10.60 -10.68
C TYR A 736 20.80 10.12 -9.24
N LYS A 737 20.14 9.00 -8.94
CA LYS A 737 20.25 8.22 -7.72
C LYS A 737 20.08 6.74 -8.10
N PRO A 738 20.74 5.79 -7.41
CA PRO A 738 20.53 4.37 -7.66
C PRO A 738 19.03 3.99 -7.53
N PRO A 739 18.52 3.07 -8.38
CA PRO A 739 17.14 2.61 -8.29
C PRO A 739 16.80 1.97 -6.95
N THR A 740 15.55 2.08 -6.52
CA THR A 740 15.07 1.45 -5.27
C THR A 740 15.09 -0.08 -5.38
N ASP A 741 14.69 -0.61 -6.54
CA ASP A 741 14.87 -2.02 -6.91
C ASP A 741 16.04 -2.19 -7.90
N HIS A 742 17.01 -3.02 -7.53
CA HIS A 742 18.16 -3.39 -8.34
C HIS A 742 17.81 -4.00 -9.71
N LYS A 743 16.63 -4.62 -9.85
CA LYS A 743 16.17 -5.16 -11.13
C LYS A 743 15.99 -4.07 -12.19
N TYR A 744 15.60 -2.86 -11.81
CA TYR A 744 15.46 -1.76 -12.78
C TYR A 744 16.81 -1.32 -13.35
N PHE A 745 17.86 -1.35 -12.54
CA PHE A 745 19.21 -1.11 -13.04
C PHE A 745 19.58 -2.12 -14.13
N GLN A 746 19.22 -3.41 -13.96
CA GLN A 746 19.40 -4.44 -14.99
C GLN A 746 18.52 -4.20 -16.22
N ASP A 747 17.26 -3.83 -16.03
CA ASP A 747 16.29 -3.63 -17.12
C ASP A 747 16.78 -2.53 -18.07
N PHE A 748 17.20 -1.37 -17.56
CA PHE A 748 17.73 -0.30 -18.40
C PHE A 748 19.01 -0.67 -19.14
N MET A 749 19.90 -1.44 -18.49
CA MET A 749 21.12 -1.92 -19.15
C MET A 749 20.81 -2.91 -20.27
N LYS A 750 19.86 -3.83 -20.05
CA LYS A 750 19.38 -4.74 -21.10
C LYS A 750 18.77 -3.97 -22.27
N MET A 751 17.93 -2.96 -21.99
CA MET A 751 17.34 -2.10 -23.04
C MET A 751 18.43 -1.40 -23.87
N MET A 752 19.43 -0.84 -23.19
CA MET A 752 20.58 -0.17 -23.82
C MET A 752 21.39 -1.13 -24.70
N ILE A 753 21.80 -2.29 -24.19
CA ILE A 753 22.59 -3.28 -24.94
C ILE A 753 21.81 -3.86 -26.11
N LYS A 754 20.59 -4.36 -25.86
CA LYS A 754 19.74 -5.03 -26.86
C LYS A 754 19.48 -4.12 -28.06
N TYR A 755 19.23 -2.84 -27.81
CA TYR A 755 18.97 -1.87 -28.85
C TYR A 755 20.22 -1.63 -29.72
N ASN A 756 21.36 -1.31 -29.11
CA ASN A 756 22.57 -0.96 -29.85
C ASN A 756 23.16 -2.15 -30.61
N LEU A 757 23.07 -3.38 -30.06
CA LEU A 757 23.44 -4.60 -30.79
C LEU A 757 22.59 -4.82 -32.05
N ASN A 758 21.26 -4.66 -31.93
CA ASN A 758 20.35 -4.84 -33.06
C ASN A 758 20.52 -3.74 -34.12
N PHE A 759 20.76 -2.50 -33.68
CA PHE A 759 21.01 -1.38 -34.57
C PHE A 759 22.29 -1.59 -35.38
N ASN A 760 23.39 -2.03 -34.74
CA ASN A 760 24.64 -2.33 -35.44
C ASN A 760 24.50 -3.50 -36.41
N LYS A 761 23.74 -4.56 -36.05
CA LYS A 761 23.44 -5.66 -36.97
C LYS A 761 22.66 -5.19 -38.20
N GLN A 762 21.65 -4.34 -38.02
CA GLN A 762 20.86 -3.81 -39.15
C GLN A 762 21.68 -2.93 -40.10
N ILE A 763 22.64 -2.16 -39.56
CA ILE A 763 23.58 -1.40 -40.39
C ILE A 763 24.48 -2.35 -41.20
N ASN A 764 24.99 -3.42 -40.57
CA ASN A 764 25.88 -4.37 -41.22
C ASN A 764 25.17 -5.23 -42.28
N ASP A 765 23.94 -5.68 -42.00
CA ASP A 765 23.14 -6.47 -42.95
C ASP A 765 22.66 -5.61 -44.15
N GLY A 766 22.45 -4.31 -43.95
CA GLY A 766 22.12 -3.34 -44.99
C GLY A 766 23.31 -2.88 -45.84
N ALA A 767 24.55 -3.19 -45.42
CA ALA A 767 25.79 -2.85 -46.11
C ALA A 767 26.32 -3.98 -47.02
N ASN A 768 25.51 -5.01 -47.30
CA ASN A 768 25.84 -6.03 -48.31
C ASN A 768 25.49 -5.53 -49.73
N SER A 769 26.32 -4.62 -50.26
CA SER A 769 26.59 -4.53 -51.70
C SER A 769 27.93 -3.81 -51.94
N ASP A 770 28.93 -4.62 -52.30
CA ASP A 770 30.05 -4.30 -53.20
C ASP A 770 31.28 -3.50 -52.73
N ASP A 771 31.73 -3.58 -51.46
CA ASP A 771 33.13 -3.22 -51.15
C ASP A 771 33.70 -4.06 -49.99
N SER A 772 34.38 -5.14 -50.36
CA SER A 772 34.99 -6.12 -49.44
C SER A 772 36.49 -5.90 -49.29
N ASP A 773 36.94 -4.80 -48.68
CA ASP A 773 38.37 -4.63 -48.30
C ASP A 773 38.64 -3.61 -47.16
N ASN A 774 37.64 -3.19 -46.38
CA ASN A 774 37.88 -2.41 -45.16
C ASN A 774 37.55 -3.24 -43.91
N ASP A 775 38.52 -4.05 -43.47
CA ASP A 775 38.60 -4.64 -42.12
C ASP A 775 38.97 -3.57 -41.05
N ASP A 776 38.47 -2.33 -41.20
CA ASP A 776 38.65 -1.28 -40.21
C ASP A 776 37.49 -1.31 -39.21
N ASP A 777 37.78 -1.85 -38.02
CA ASP A 777 37.11 -1.65 -36.73
C ASP A 777 35.79 -0.86 -36.78
N VAL A 778 34.66 -1.56 -36.77
CA VAL A 778 33.37 -0.94 -36.41
C VAL A 778 33.46 -0.56 -34.93
N LEU A 779 33.90 0.68 -34.66
CA LEU A 779 33.90 1.31 -33.35
C LEU A 779 32.49 1.20 -32.75
N MET A 780 32.27 0.23 -31.86
CA MET A 780 31.11 0.27 -30.98
C MET A 780 31.22 1.57 -30.19
N GLU A 781 30.23 2.46 -30.33
CA GLU A 781 30.15 3.66 -29.47
C GLU A 781 30.20 3.17 -28.01
N ASP A 782 31.16 3.70 -27.22
CA ASP A 782 31.29 3.36 -25.80
C ASP A 782 29.98 3.69 -25.08
N LEU A 783 29.21 2.67 -24.74
CA LEU A 783 27.98 2.82 -23.98
C LEU A 783 28.34 3.17 -22.54
N VAL A 784 28.00 4.37 -22.11
CA VAL A 784 28.36 4.85 -20.76
C VAL A 784 27.14 4.78 -19.85
N VAL A 785 27.30 4.10 -18.71
CA VAL A 785 26.32 4.13 -17.62
C VAL A 785 26.97 4.78 -16.41
N ARG A 786 26.36 5.85 -15.91
CA ARG A 786 26.83 6.60 -14.74
C ARG A 786 25.81 6.50 -13.62
N SER A 787 26.24 6.18 -12.40
CA SER A 787 25.41 6.23 -11.20
C SER A 787 25.99 7.17 -10.17
N ILE A 788 25.20 8.16 -9.76
CA ILE A 788 25.56 9.13 -8.72
C ILE A 788 25.04 8.62 -7.38
N TYR A 789 25.88 8.64 -6.35
CA TYR A 789 25.50 8.13 -5.03
C TYR A 789 26.16 8.89 -3.88
N SER A 790 25.50 8.89 -2.72
CA SER A 790 26.08 9.30 -1.44
C SER A 790 26.25 8.10 -0.50
N LYS A 791 26.85 8.34 0.68
CA LYS A 791 26.95 7.30 1.72
C LYS A 791 25.57 6.82 2.22
N LEU A 792 24.53 7.65 2.10
CA LEU A 792 23.17 7.31 2.48
C LEU A 792 22.52 6.30 1.52
N ASP A 793 23.01 6.21 0.29
CA ASP A 793 22.49 5.29 -0.73
C ASP A 793 23.02 3.85 -0.61
N SER A 794 23.73 3.54 0.48
CA SER A 794 24.42 2.26 0.67
C SER A 794 23.52 1.04 0.59
N LEU A 795 22.27 1.13 1.05
CA LEU A 795 21.31 0.03 0.95
C LEU A 795 20.95 -0.32 -0.49
N TYR A 796 20.74 0.69 -1.34
CA TYR A 796 20.42 0.51 -2.76
C TYR A 796 21.64 0.02 -3.54
N MET A 797 22.80 0.63 -3.26
CA MET A 797 24.08 0.26 -3.88
C MET A 797 24.52 -1.17 -3.56
N ASN A 798 24.26 -1.66 -2.34
CA ASN A 798 24.64 -3.02 -1.93
C ASN A 798 24.14 -4.07 -2.92
N ARG A 799 22.90 -3.95 -3.39
CA ARG A 799 22.30 -4.91 -4.33
C ARG A 799 22.87 -4.83 -5.73
N ILE A 800 23.36 -3.66 -6.12
CA ILE A 800 23.94 -3.44 -7.45
C ILE A 800 25.35 -4.03 -7.50
N VAL A 801 26.18 -3.70 -6.50
CA VAL A 801 27.62 -3.98 -6.54
C VAL A 801 28.09 -5.14 -5.65
N GLY A 802 27.27 -5.55 -4.66
CA GLY A 802 27.60 -6.54 -3.64
C GLY A 802 28.38 -5.96 -2.45
N ASN A 803 28.39 -6.69 -1.33
CA ASN A 803 29.00 -6.23 -0.07
C ASN A 803 30.49 -5.88 -0.19
N LYS A 804 31.27 -6.69 -0.92
CA LYS A 804 32.72 -6.49 -1.08
C LYS A 804 33.02 -5.15 -1.77
N ASN A 805 32.39 -4.92 -2.92
CA ASN A 805 32.57 -3.69 -3.69
C ASN A 805 31.95 -2.47 -3.00
N LEU A 806 30.83 -2.66 -2.28
CA LEU A 806 30.21 -1.60 -1.50
C LEU A 806 31.17 -1.01 -0.46
N GLY A 807 31.94 -1.84 0.23
CA GLY A 807 32.97 -1.38 1.17
C GLY A 807 33.93 -0.41 0.50
N ILE A 808 34.46 -0.80 -0.67
CA ILE A 808 35.38 0.02 -1.47
C ILE A 808 34.72 1.34 -1.90
N LEU A 809 33.49 1.29 -2.45
CA LEU A 809 32.75 2.46 -2.91
C LEU A 809 32.43 3.46 -1.78
N MET A 810 32.24 2.96 -0.55
CA MET A 810 31.84 3.78 0.59
C MET A 810 33.02 4.37 1.35
N SER A 811 34.10 3.61 1.53
CA SER A 811 35.26 4.03 2.32
C SER A 811 36.49 4.42 1.48
N GLY A 812 36.49 4.18 0.17
CA GLY A 812 37.64 4.48 -0.68
C GLY A 812 37.90 5.98 -0.83
N SER A 813 39.14 6.31 -1.18
CA SER A 813 39.61 7.70 -1.38
C SER A 813 39.14 8.32 -2.69
N ASN A 814 38.84 7.50 -3.70
CA ASN A 814 38.45 7.98 -5.01
C ASN A 814 36.97 8.42 -5.00
N ASP A 815 36.65 9.40 -5.84
CA ASP A 815 35.28 9.88 -6.03
C ASP A 815 34.62 9.26 -7.26
N VAL A 816 35.41 8.67 -8.16
CA VAL A 816 34.93 7.95 -9.34
C VAL A 816 35.52 6.54 -9.33
N TYR A 817 34.65 5.55 -9.50
CA TYR A 817 35.01 4.15 -9.66
C TYR A 817 34.48 3.65 -10.99
N GLU A 818 35.34 3.02 -11.78
CA GLU A 818 35.00 2.42 -13.06
C GLU A 818 35.09 0.90 -12.92
N PHE A 819 34.09 0.19 -13.45
CA PHE A 819 33.97 -1.28 -13.39
C PHE A 819 33.95 -1.90 -14.77
#